data_AF-A0A2N0HD21-F1
#
_entry.id   AF-A0A2N0HD21-F1
#
_cell.length_a   1.000
_cell.length_b   1.000
_cell.length_c   1.000
_cell.angle_alpha   90.00
_cell.angle_beta   90.00
_cell.angle_gamma   90.00
#
_symmetry.space_group_name_H-M   'P 1'
#
loop_
_entity.id
_entity.type
_entity.pdbx_description
1 polymer ?
#
loop_
_entity_poly.entity_id
_entity_poly.type
_entity_poly.pdbx_seq_one_letter_code
_entity_poly.pdbx_strand_id
1 'polypeptide(L)'
;MRIKLLILLFLANLSMSSQNLNIPENGLLAYYSFTGNANDTSGKGNNGIATDVTPTADRFGNSNSAYSFNGTSSNIEADIADYPLKGEARTITGWFKTTTPVNSAEVDFSLLNYGNINDPNYWFNISFYRKGYLNIQFDSKIVQSQENYFNNQWTFFALTFDDSNNTYSLYINGVFKMGGAASLYTNGLNNFFRIGRNKLNNYFEGSIDDIGIWNRVLTQEEIAGLFNSVNDNLYTLIPDSKFEQILIDFGIDDGTIDGRILTSRINTIENLYVSNSSITDLTGIQDFAALKKLDCSQNSLTALNISKNAFLTSLSCNNNILATLDVSKNSALDTLSCYTNRLTVLDVKTNTALKKLDCGSNQITSLDVSQNTALTFLGCNTSQLTTLDLNTNTALTLLDCRENKLTNLNVANNTSLTELYCQSNQLTNLDISKNKVLEFLNCSKNQLTNLDVSANTVLVGIYCNSNQLTSLNLKNGNNAKFGYLNFINNPNLNCIQVDDATFSDKNWATQKDATASYDTNCASYYTEIPDSNFEQKLIDLGIDTDGLNGKITIANISSITNLDLSNSNIKDLTGIENFTALNILDCSNNQLTSLDLSKNTNLQILYVKGNPLVYLNLKNGNNQNLIVESITSKKASATGTSFLGITTLGCVKVDNATYSNTNWSKIKETTTIYSETCALGLEDSEFNKAVVYPNPTKGEINILNIAVEKATVYNALGQLVKTFSLDSGNTNNTINLSGLPSGVYYVYLINQDAATVKKVIIE
;
A
#
# COMPACT_ATOMS: atom_id res chain seq x y z
N MET A 1 16.86 -20.23 -31.68
CA MET A 1 18.05 -21.02 -31.30
C MET A 1 17.87 -21.41 -29.82
N ARG A 2 17.47 -22.67 -29.60
CA ARG A 2 17.48 -23.52 -28.36
C ARG A 2 16.97 -22.87 -27.04
N ILE A 3 15.82 -23.22 -26.46
CA ILE A 3 15.28 -24.52 -25.95
C ILE A 3 16.17 -25.19 -24.89
N LYS A 4 15.56 -25.43 -23.71
CA LYS A 4 15.84 -26.40 -22.60
C LYS A 4 16.82 -26.02 -21.48
N LEU A 5 16.27 -25.86 -20.26
CA LEU A 5 16.62 -26.64 -19.04
C LEU A 5 15.50 -26.51 -17.99
N LEU A 6 14.54 -27.46 -17.97
CA LEU A 6 14.20 -28.40 -16.85
C LEU A 6 13.89 -27.69 -15.50
N ILE A 7 12.66 -27.64 -14.96
CA ILE A 7 11.72 -28.72 -14.57
C ILE A 7 12.46 -29.97 -14.06
N LEU A 8 12.77 -30.00 -12.76
CA LEU A 8 12.85 -31.20 -11.90
C LEU A 8 13.26 -30.79 -10.48
N LEU A 9 12.28 -30.61 -9.58
CA LEU A 9 12.34 -30.92 -8.14
C LEU A 9 11.00 -30.56 -7.48
N PHE A 10 9.97 -31.33 -7.84
CA PHE A 10 8.79 -31.53 -6.99
C PHE A 10 8.64 -33.05 -6.89
N LEU A 11 8.56 -33.55 -5.64
CA LEU A 11 8.52 -34.95 -5.17
C LEU A 11 9.85 -35.57 -4.73
N ALA A 12 10.13 -35.40 -3.43
CA ALA A 12 10.84 -36.25 -2.46
C ALA A 12 11.49 -35.28 -1.46
N ASN A 13 11.05 -35.13 -0.21
CA ASN A 13 10.64 -36.14 0.75
C ASN A 13 9.49 -35.60 1.62
N LEU A 14 8.55 -36.48 1.96
CA LEU A 14 8.09 -36.51 3.36
C LEU A 14 9.34 -36.80 4.20
N SER A 15 10.08 -35.77 4.59
CA SER A 15 10.87 -35.88 5.81
C SER A 15 9.87 -35.65 6.94
N MET A 16 9.49 -36.72 7.63
CA MET A 16 9.14 -36.58 9.04
C MET A 16 10.13 -35.60 9.66
N SER A 17 9.63 -34.55 10.31
CA SER A 17 10.50 -33.59 10.98
C SER A 17 11.39 -34.38 11.93
N SER A 18 12.67 -34.50 11.64
CA SER A 18 13.64 -34.92 12.64
C SER A 18 13.65 -33.80 13.67
N GLN A 19 13.04 -34.09 14.82
CA GLN A 19 13.02 -33.25 16.00
C GLN A 19 14.47 -32.88 16.33
N ASN A 20 14.81 -31.59 16.32
CA ASN A 20 16.12 -31.14 16.80
C ASN A 20 16.11 -31.22 18.33
N LEU A 21 16.32 -32.42 18.87
CA LEU A 21 16.76 -32.55 20.25
C LEU A 21 18.19 -31.99 20.33
N ASN A 22 18.50 -31.19 21.36
CA ASN A 22 19.87 -30.76 21.68
C ASN A 22 20.68 -31.95 22.25
N ILE A 23 20.80 -33.05 21.50
CA ILE A 23 21.59 -34.21 21.85
C ILE A 23 23.04 -33.92 21.44
N PRO A 24 24.00 -33.88 22.38
CA PRO A 24 25.39 -33.69 22.00
C PRO A 24 25.88 -34.85 21.13
N GLU A 25 26.16 -34.61 19.85
CA GLU A 25 26.59 -35.68 18.94
C GLU A 25 28.04 -36.12 19.19
N ASN A 26 28.88 -35.22 19.69
CA ASN A 26 30.28 -35.53 19.98
C ASN A 26 30.34 -36.61 21.06
N GLY A 27 31.01 -37.73 20.77
CA GLY A 27 31.19 -38.86 21.67
C GLY A 27 29.94 -39.70 21.91
N LEU A 28 28.83 -39.47 21.20
CA LEU A 28 27.59 -40.24 21.32
C LEU A 28 27.80 -41.66 20.74
N LEU A 29 27.49 -42.67 21.55
CA LEU A 29 27.60 -44.09 21.20
C LEU A 29 26.24 -44.72 20.86
N ALA A 30 25.20 -44.36 21.59
CA ALA A 30 23.83 -44.79 21.32
C ALA A 30 22.84 -43.80 21.93
N TYR A 31 21.70 -43.62 21.27
CA TYR A 31 20.57 -42.87 21.80
C TYR A 31 19.27 -43.61 21.51
N TYR A 32 18.50 -43.91 22.55
CA TYR A 32 17.22 -44.62 22.43
C TYR A 32 16.10 -43.69 22.86
N SER A 33 15.44 -43.06 21.88
CA SER A 33 14.29 -42.16 22.12
C SER A 33 12.97 -42.89 22.38
N PHE A 34 12.96 -44.22 22.27
CA PHE A 34 11.81 -45.10 22.42
C PHE A 34 10.53 -44.66 21.68
N THR A 35 10.69 -43.91 20.59
CA THR A 35 9.59 -43.48 19.74
C THR A 35 9.20 -44.61 18.79
N GLY A 36 8.25 -45.42 19.24
CA GLY A 36 7.66 -46.54 18.51
C GLY A 36 8.48 -47.84 18.49
N ASN A 37 9.78 -47.80 18.76
CA ASN A 37 10.67 -48.97 18.79
C ASN A 37 11.89 -48.74 19.70
N ALA A 38 12.73 -49.77 19.90
CA ALA A 38 13.98 -49.71 20.66
C ALA A 38 15.22 -49.49 19.77
N ASN A 39 15.08 -48.88 18.59
CA ASN A 39 16.21 -48.64 17.70
C ASN A 39 17.08 -47.50 18.21
N ASP A 40 18.36 -47.56 17.86
CA ASP A 40 19.33 -46.50 18.14
C ASP A 40 19.20 -45.38 17.10
N THR A 41 18.94 -44.17 17.59
CA THR A 41 18.79 -42.95 16.76
C THR A 41 20.07 -42.13 16.68
N SER A 42 21.18 -42.56 17.28
CA SER A 42 22.49 -41.88 17.17
C SER A 42 23.15 -42.02 15.79
N GLY A 43 22.61 -42.91 14.94
CA GLY A 43 23.19 -43.25 13.64
C GLY A 43 24.32 -44.29 13.70
N LYS A 44 24.59 -44.89 14.87
CA LYS A 44 25.60 -45.95 15.04
C LYS A 44 25.06 -47.35 14.83
N GLY A 45 23.73 -47.52 14.82
CA GLY A 45 23.07 -48.79 14.52
C GLY A 45 23.10 -49.78 15.67
N ASN A 46 23.37 -49.31 16.89
CA ASN A 46 23.40 -50.12 18.11
C ASN A 46 21.97 -50.41 18.60
N ASN A 47 21.12 -51.00 17.75
CA ASN A 47 19.69 -51.18 18.02
C ASN A 47 19.43 -52.11 19.21
N GLY A 48 18.48 -51.72 20.06
CA GLY A 48 18.04 -52.52 21.20
C GLY A 48 17.03 -53.60 20.80
N ILE A 49 17.15 -54.76 21.44
CA ILE A 49 16.22 -55.89 21.34
C ILE A 49 15.29 -55.83 22.56
N ALA A 50 14.08 -55.35 22.32
CA ALA A 50 13.01 -55.26 23.31
C ALA A 50 12.34 -56.63 23.56
N THR A 51 12.27 -57.04 24.83
CA THR A 51 11.59 -58.25 25.31
C THR A 51 10.58 -57.88 26.38
N ASP A 52 9.33 -58.29 26.23
CA ASP A 52 8.22 -58.08 27.19
C ASP A 52 8.02 -56.63 27.67
N VAL A 53 8.40 -55.62 26.88
CA VAL A 53 8.12 -54.21 27.16
C VAL A 53 6.86 -53.74 26.43
N THR A 54 6.11 -52.81 27.02
CA THR A 54 4.89 -52.25 26.42
C THR A 54 5.11 -50.77 26.08
N PRO A 55 4.89 -50.31 24.84
CA PRO A 55 4.92 -48.89 24.52
C PRO A 55 3.95 -48.09 25.42
N THR A 56 4.38 -46.94 25.92
CA THR A 56 3.61 -46.09 26.82
C THR A 56 3.83 -44.60 26.48
N ALA A 57 3.13 -43.72 27.19
CA ALA A 57 3.31 -42.29 27.03
C ALA A 57 4.60 -41.80 27.68
N ASP A 58 5.32 -40.89 26.99
CA ASP A 58 6.55 -40.26 27.48
C ASP A 58 6.29 -39.21 28.59
N ARG A 59 7.30 -38.40 28.91
CA ARG A 59 7.19 -37.28 29.87
C ARG A 59 6.32 -36.12 29.41
N PHE A 60 5.99 -36.06 28.12
CA PHE A 60 5.14 -35.03 27.50
C PHE A 60 3.72 -35.55 27.21
N GLY A 61 3.44 -36.82 27.49
CA GLY A 61 2.16 -37.45 27.19
C GLY A 61 2.02 -37.98 25.76
N ASN A 62 3.09 -37.94 24.95
CA ASN A 62 3.08 -38.50 23.60
C ASN A 62 2.96 -40.02 23.68
N SER A 63 1.95 -40.59 23.03
CA SER A 63 1.70 -42.03 23.03
C SER A 63 2.77 -42.79 22.25
N ASN A 64 3.16 -43.97 22.74
CA ASN A 64 4.19 -44.84 22.15
C ASN A 64 5.57 -44.19 22.02
N SER A 65 5.89 -43.27 22.94
CA SER A 65 7.17 -42.55 22.97
C SER A 65 8.04 -42.90 24.18
N ALA A 66 7.67 -43.94 24.94
CA ALA A 66 8.46 -44.53 26.02
C ALA A 66 8.13 -46.02 26.15
N TYR A 67 8.90 -46.77 26.96
CA TYR A 67 8.58 -48.16 27.30
C TYR A 67 8.21 -48.34 28.77
N SER A 68 7.15 -49.11 29.02
CA SER A 68 6.80 -49.64 30.33
C SER A 68 7.39 -51.05 30.52
N PHE A 69 8.00 -51.25 31.68
CA PHE A 69 8.64 -52.47 32.15
C PHE A 69 7.83 -53.07 33.31
N ASN A 70 7.63 -54.39 33.29
CA ASN A 70 6.68 -55.13 34.11
C ASN A 70 7.24 -55.67 35.45
N GLY A 71 8.52 -55.41 35.76
CA GLY A 71 9.15 -55.89 37.00
C GLY A 71 9.44 -57.40 37.10
N THR A 72 9.21 -58.18 36.05
CA THR A 72 9.36 -59.65 36.08
C THR A 72 10.09 -60.28 34.89
N SER A 73 9.98 -59.69 33.69
CA SER A 73 10.63 -60.20 32.47
C SER A 73 11.06 -59.12 31.48
N SER A 74 10.49 -57.91 31.58
CA SER A 74 10.77 -56.81 30.64
C SER A 74 12.25 -56.43 30.61
N ASN A 75 12.84 -56.35 29.42
CA ASN A 75 14.20 -55.85 29.24
C ASN A 75 14.45 -55.38 27.80
N ILE A 76 15.47 -54.54 27.64
CA ILE A 76 16.04 -54.18 26.34
C ILE A 76 17.54 -54.48 26.38
N GLU A 77 18.04 -55.23 25.40
CA GLU A 77 19.47 -55.54 25.29
C GLU A 77 20.05 -54.97 24.00
N ALA A 78 21.25 -54.41 24.08
CA ALA A 78 22.00 -53.97 22.91
C ALA A 78 23.48 -54.38 23.01
N ASP A 79 24.10 -54.58 21.86
CA ASP A 79 25.55 -54.67 21.72
C ASP A 79 26.04 -53.30 21.25
N ILE A 80 26.79 -52.60 22.10
CA ILE A 80 27.27 -51.25 21.80
C ILE A 80 28.75 -51.33 21.44
N ALA A 81 29.06 -51.06 20.17
CA ALA A 81 30.43 -50.97 19.69
C ALA A 81 31.20 -49.83 20.39
N ASP A 82 32.50 -50.04 20.65
CA ASP A 82 33.42 -49.03 21.18
C ASP A 82 32.98 -48.39 22.51
N TYR A 83 32.28 -49.14 23.37
CA TYR A 83 31.93 -48.64 24.70
C TYR A 83 33.18 -48.38 25.55
N PRO A 84 33.16 -47.40 26.47
CA PRO A 84 34.38 -46.98 27.15
C PRO A 84 34.89 -48.10 28.07
N LEU A 85 36.16 -48.44 27.96
CA LEU A 85 36.83 -49.46 28.78
C LEU A 85 37.63 -48.80 29.91
N LYS A 86 38.14 -49.60 30.86
CA LYS A 86 39.25 -49.24 31.78
C LYS A 86 39.37 -47.77 32.18
N GLY A 87 38.46 -47.30 33.03
CA GLY A 87 38.55 -45.94 33.57
C GLY A 87 38.47 -44.82 32.55
N GLU A 88 38.10 -45.07 31.29
CA GLU A 88 37.85 -44.03 30.28
C GLU A 88 36.65 -43.15 30.63
N ALA A 89 36.62 -41.93 30.12
CA ALA A 89 35.52 -41.01 30.32
C ALA A 89 34.20 -41.55 29.74
N ARG A 90 33.08 -41.31 30.42
CA ARG A 90 31.76 -41.74 29.95
C ARG A 90 30.63 -40.93 30.59
N THR A 91 29.51 -40.86 29.89
CA THR A 91 28.25 -40.32 30.41
C THR A 91 27.11 -41.22 30.01
N ILE A 92 26.16 -41.41 30.92
CA ILE A 92 24.87 -42.00 30.60
C ILE A 92 23.75 -41.13 31.13
N THR A 93 22.70 -40.97 30.35
CA THR A 93 21.52 -40.20 30.73
C THR A 93 20.25 -40.98 30.45
N GLY A 94 19.16 -40.57 31.08
CA GLY A 94 17.86 -41.12 30.79
C GLY A 94 16.76 -40.55 31.66
N TRP A 95 15.54 -40.91 31.32
CA TRP A 95 14.36 -40.62 32.12
C TRP A 95 13.76 -41.92 32.64
N PHE A 96 13.31 -41.92 33.88
CA PHE A 96 12.52 -43.02 34.45
C PHE A 96 11.32 -42.50 35.23
N LYS A 97 10.30 -43.34 35.37
CA LYS A 97 9.13 -43.10 36.21
C LYS A 97 8.72 -44.41 36.86
N THR A 98 8.62 -44.46 38.18
CA THR A 98 8.26 -45.70 38.88
C THR A 98 7.48 -45.41 40.17
N THR A 99 6.66 -46.39 40.55
CA THR A 99 5.93 -46.45 41.82
C THR A 99 6.64 -47.41 42.79
N THR A 100 6.07 -47.68 43.95
CA THR A 100 6.55 -48.79 44.80
C THR A 100 6.40 -50.12 44.04
N PRO A 101 7.49 -50.85 43.72
CA PRO A 101 7.41 -52.09 42.95
C PRO A 101 6.73 -53.22 43.74
N VAL A 102 6.10 -54.15 43.04
CA VAL A 102 5.27 -55.23 43.62
C VAL A 102 6.10 -56.25 44.42
N ASN A 103 7.40 -56.38 44.16
CA ASN A 103 8.30 -57.38 44.77
C ASN A 103 9.36 -56.79 45.73
N SER A 104 9.04 -55.74 46.47
CA SER A 104 10.01 -54.94 47.26
C SER A 104 10.63 -55.62 48.50
N ALA A 105 10.40 -56.92 48.73
CA ALA A 105 10.77 -57.56 49.99
C ALA A 105 12.24 -58.02 50.07
N GLU A 106 12.92 -58.40 48.97
CA GLU A 106 14.23 -59.08 49.10
C GLU A 106 15.34 -58.73 48.07
N VAL A 107 15.08 -58.00 46.98
CA VAL A 107 16.07 -57.82 45.88
C VAL A 107 16.18 -56.38 45.34
N ASP A 108 17.38 -55.96 44.95
CA ASP A 108 17.64 -54.65 44.30
C ASP A 108 17.28 -54.72 42.80
N PHE A 109 16.53 -53.76 42.26
CA PHE A 109 16.10 -53.76 40.84
C PHE A 109 17.03 -52.90 39.99
N SER A 110 17.41 -53.36 38.79
CA SER A 110 18.33 -52.64 37.90
C SER A 110 17.58 -51.83 36.85
N LEU A 111 17.83 -50.53 36.83
CA LEU A 111 17.37 -49.62 35.78
C LEU A 111 18.18 -49.85 34.51
N LEU A 112 19.50 -49.94 34.65
CA LEU A 112 20.42 -50.06 33.53
C LEU A 112 21.77 -50.60 34.02
N ASN A 113 22.39 -51.46 33.22
CA ASN A 113 23.78 -51.86 33.43
C ASN A 113 24.54 -52.08 32.12
N TYR A 114 25.83 -51.81 32.14
CA TYR A 114 26.75 -52.15 31.06
C TYR A 114 28.17 -52.40 31.58
N GLY A 115 28.95 -53.21 30.85
CA GLY A 115 30.28 -53.67 31.27
C GLY A 115 30.34 -55.19 31.49
N ASN A 116 31.21 -55.67 32.39
CA ASN A 116 31.41 -57.11 32.55
C ASN A 116 30.20 -57.79 33.18
N ILE A 117 29.42 -58.48 32.35
CA ILE A 117 28.27 -59.22 32.84
C ILE A 117 28.63 -60.47 33.64
N ASN A 118 29.87 -60.97 33.51
CA ASN A 118 30.29 -62.20 34.15
C ASN A 118 30.75 -61.99 35.60
N ASP A 119 31.10 -60.76 35.99
CA ASP A 119 31.54 -60.41 37.34
C ASP A 119 30.88 -59.10 37.81
N PRO A 120 29.96 -59.16 38.79
CA PRO A 120 29.27 -57.99 39.33
C PRO A 120 30.20 -57.01 40.07
N ASN A 121 31.48 -57.37 40.24
CA ASN A 121 32.49 -56.45 40.73
C ASN A 121 33.07 -55.54 39.63
N TYR A 122 32.63 -55.66 38.37
CA TYR A 122 33.22 -54.94 37.22
C TYR A 122 32.18 -54.41 36.20
N TRP A 123 30.98 -54.09 36.67
CA TRP A 123 29.93 -53.47 35.85
C TRP A 123 29.59 -52.06 36.32
N PHE A 124 29.13 -51.24 35.38
CA PHE A 124 28.49 -49.96 35.66
C PHE A 124 26.99 -50.24 35.78
N ASN A 125 26.40 -50.03 36.95
CA ASN A 125 25.01 -50.37 37.20
C ASN A 125 24.28 -49.23 37.93
N ILE A 126 23.12 -48.86 37.39
CA ILE A 126 22.15 -47.98 38.04
C ILE A 126 20.97 -48.84 38.46
N SER A 127 20.65 -48.81 39.75
CA SER A 127 19.66 -49.67 40.38
C SER A 127 18.90 -48.92 41.48
N PHE A 128 17.90 -49.56 42.08
CA PHE A 128 17.19 -49.01 43.23
C PHE A 128 17.34 -49.93 44.43
N TYR A 129 17.71 -49.35 45.57
CA TYR A 129 17.62 -50.01 46.86
C TYR A 129 16.16 -50.08 47.33
N ARG A 130 15.85 -51.08 48.15
CA ARG A 130 14.56 -51.50 48.77
C ARG A 130 13.59 -50.42 49.25
N LYS A 131 13.98 -49.14 49.27
CA LYS A 131 13.19 -47.98 49.72
C LYS A 131 13.12 -46.84 48.68
N GLY A 132 13.42 -47.14 47.42
CA GLY A 132 13.35 -46.20 46.28
C GLY A 132 14.53 -45.24 46.16
N TYR A 133 15.62 -45.50 46.89
CA TYR A 133 16.87 -44.76 46.73
C TYR A 133 17.64 -45.29 45.52
N LEU A 134 18.13 -44.38 44.67
CA LEU A 134 18.93 -44.70 43.51
C LEU A 134 20.31 -45.17 43.97
N ASN A 135 20.67 -46.40 43.64
CA ASN A 135 21.98 -46.98 43.83
C ASN A 135 22.77 -46.91 42.54
N ILE A 136 23.96 -46.35 42.63
CA ILE A 136 24.92 -46.35 41.55
C ILE A 136 26.08 -47.22 41.99
N GLN A 137 26.34 -48.25 41.20
CA GLN A 137 27.43 -49.16 41.41
C GLN A 137 28.50 -48.95 40.33
N PHE A 138 29.70 -48.68 40.81
CA PHE A 138 30.93 -48.74 40.04
C PHE A 138 31.81 -49.78 40.71
N ASP A 139 32.02 -50.89 40.03
CA ASP A 139 32.78 -52.02 40.56
C ASP A 139 32.23 -52.53 41.92
N SER A 140 33.07 -52.63 42.96
CA SER A 140 32.66 -53.01 44.32
C SER A 140 32.05 -51.87 45.14
N LYS A 141 32.04 -50.64 44.62
CA LYS A 141 31.55 -49.46 45.33
C LYS A 141 30.11 -49.18 44.95
N ILE A 142 29.24 -49.18 45.96
CA ILE A 142 27.84 -48.77 45.84
C ILE A 142 27.68 -47.41 46.51
N VAL A 143 27.06 -46.50 45.78
CA VAL A 143 26.76 -45.14 46.21
C VAL A 143 25.25 -44.96 46.13
N GLN A 144 24.63 -44.49 47.20
CA GLN A 144 23.18 -44.38 47.32
C GLN A 144 22.75 -42.91 47.37
N SER A 145 21.66 -42.58 46.68
CA SER A 145 21.02 -41.26 46.76
C SER A 145 20.44 -41.01 48.15
N GLN A 146 20.29 -39.74 48.52
CA GLN A 146 19.64 -39.35 49.78
C GLN A 146 18.10 -39.24 49.65
N GLU A 147 17.59 -39.20 48.42
CA GLU A 147 16.17 -39.02 48.10
C GLU A 147 15.55 -40.33 47.58
N ASN A 148 14.25 -40.51 47.87
CA ASN A 148 13.43 -41.61 47.35
C ASN A 148 12.72 -41.16 46.06
N TYR A 149 12.87 -41.94 44.98
CA TYR A 149 12.32 -41.66 43.65
C TYR A 149 11.11 -42.53 43.26
N PHE A 150 10.55 -43.31 44.19
CA PHE A 150 9.30 -44.06 43.98
C PHE A 150 8.07 -43.17 44.21
N ASN A 151 7.93 -42.13 43.38
CA ASN A 151 6.92 -41.08 43.51
C ASN A 151 6.00 -40.95 42.28
N ASN A 152 6.10 -41.86 41.33
CA ASN A 152 5.37 -41.85 40.06
C ASN A 152 5.59 -40.59 39.20
N GLN A 153 6.70 -39.86 39.39
CA GLN A 153 7.08 -38.72 38.57
C GLN A 153 8.21 -39.10 37.62
N TRP A 154 8.22 -38.50 36.43
CA TRP A 154 9.36 -38.58 35.52
C TRP A 154 10.58 -37.90 36.15
N THR A 155 11.67 -38.65 36.26
CA THR A 155 12.93 -38.18 36.84
C THR A 155 14.04 -38.38 35.80
N PHE A 156 14.75 -37.30 35.50
CA PHE A 156 15.94 -37.35 34.66
C PHE A 156 17.15 -37.69 35.51
N PHE A 157 17.99 -38.59 35.02
CA PHE A 157 19.31 -38.85 35.58
C PHE A 157 20.39 -38.61 34.52
N ALA A 158 21.52 -38.08 34.96
CA ALA A 158 22.77 -38.15 34.22
C ALA A 158 23.88 -38.59 35.15
N LEU A 159 24.66 -39.58 34.73
CA LEU A 159 25.78 -40.11 35.48
C LEU A 159 27.03 -40.03 34.62
N THR A 160 28.00 -39.25 35.09
CA THR A 160 29.29 -39.07 34.42
C THR A 160 30.40 -39.76 35.20
N PHE A 161 31.44 -40.18 34.49
CA PHE A 161 32.71 -40.60 35.06
C PHE A 161 33.85 -39.96 34.26
N ASP A 162 34.72 -39.24 34.97
CA ASP A 162 35.90 -38.53 34.47
C ASP A 162 37.16 -39.35 34.77
N ASP A 163 37.90 -39.67 33.71
CA ASP A 163 39.13 -40.47 33.73
C ASP A 163 40.34 -39.71 34.25
N SER A 164 40.38 -38.40 34.02
CA SER A 164 41.49 -37.53 34.38
C SER A 164 41.62 -37.38 35.89
N ASN A 165 40.47 -37.41 36.58
CA ASN A 165 40.37 -37.23 38.03
C ASN A 165 39.88 -38.49 38.77
N ASN A 166 39.49 -39.54 38.05
CA ASN A 166 38.82 -40.74 38.59
C ASN A 166 37.61 -40.41 39.45
N THR A 167 36.78 -39.48 38.97
CA THR A 167 35.61 -38.97 39.69
C THR A 167 34.33 -39.29 38.96
N TYR A 168 33.30 -39.73 39.69
CA TYR A 168 31.94 -39.81 39.18
C TYR A 168 31.10 -38.63 39.65
N SER A 169 30.10 -38.24 38.86
CA SER A 169 29.10 -37.25 39.22
C SER A 169 27.70 -37.71 38.81
N LEU A 170 26.76 -37.66 39.74
CA LEU A 170 25.34 -37.89 39.51
C LEU A 170 24.62 -36.54 39.48
N TYR A 171 23.82 -36.36 38.43
CA TYR A 171 22.89 -35.27 38.26
C TYR A 171 21.47 -35.83 38.22
N ILE A 172 20.55 -35.18 38.92
CA ILE A 172 19.13 -35.51 38.90
C ILE A 172 18.38 -34.26 38.48
N ASN A 173 17.49 -34.38 37.49
CA ASN A 173 16.73 -33.26 36.92
C ASN A 173 17.63 -32.08 36.52
N GLY A 174 18.76 -32.40 35.88
CA GLY A 174 19.73 -31.42 35.40
C GLY A 174 20.64 -30.82 36.48
N VAL A 175 20.47 -31.16 37.76
CA VAL A 175 21.22 -30.57 38.88
C VAL A 175 22.19 -31.58 39.48
N PHE A 176 23.44 -31.17 39.73
CA PHE A 176 24.43 -31.99 40.44
C PHE A 176 23.92 -32.38 41.83
N LYS A 177 23.89 -33.67 42.13
CA LYS A 177 23.44 -34.20 43.42
C LYS A 177 24.59 -34.72 44.26
N MET A 178 25.50 -35.48 43.65
CA MET A 178 26.62 -36.05 44.37
C MET A 178 27.74 -36.47 43.42
N GLY A 179 28.94 -36.57 43.95
CA GLY A 179 30.10 -37.10 43.24
C GLY A 179 31.22 -37.47 44.20
N GLY A 180 32.28 -38.07 43.68
CA GLY A 180 33.46 -38.40 44.47
C GLY A 180 34.45 -39.27 43.72
N ALA A 181 35.55 -39.61 44.40
CA ALA A 181 36.56 -40.49 43.83
C ALA A 181 36.07 -41.94 43.72
N ALA A 182 36.41 -42.60 42.62
CA ALA A 182 36.26 -44.02 42.40
C ALA A 182 37.64 -44.63 42.11
N SER A 183 37.96 -45.78 42.71
CA SER A 183 39.21 -46.47 42.44
C SER A 183 39.10 -47.20 41.10
N LEU A 184 40.01 -46.87 40.17
CA LEU A 184 40.20 -47.54 38.87
C LEU A 184 40.17 -49.07 39.01
N TYR A 185 39.19 -49.80 38.46
CA TYR A 185 39.35 -51.13 37.82
C TYR A 185 38.06 -51.57 37.09
N THR A 186 37.61 -50.90 36.02
CA THR A 186 36.54 -51.46 35.17
C THR A 186 37.09 -52.50 34.19
N ASN A 187 37.14 -53.77 34.59
CA ASN A 187 37.53 -54.89 33.72
C ASN A 187 36.29 -55.68 33.24
N GLY A 188 35.80 -55.33 32.06
CA GLY A 188 34.92 -56.17 31.24
C GLY A 188 35.38 -56.22 29.81
N LEU A 189 35.39 -57.42 29.22
CA LEU A 189 35.73 -57.67 27.80
C LEU A 189 34.47 -57.85 26.93
N ASN A 190 33.29 -57.47 27.45
CA ASN A 190 32.00 -57.82 26.86
C ASN A 190 31.15 -56.57 26.60
N ASN A 191 30.71 -56.39 25.35
CA ASN A 191 30.00 -55.22 24.84
C ASN A 191 28.49 -55.17 25.18
N PHE A 192 28.06 -55.83 26.25
CA PHE A 192 26.64 -55.96 26.57
C PHE A 192 26.10 -54.77 27.37
N PHE A 193 25.00 -54.21 26.89
CA PHE A 193 24.23 -53.16 27.53
C PHE A 193 22.79 -53.64 27.76
N ARG A 194 22.27 -53.44 28.98
CA ARG A 194 20.93 -53.85 29.38
C ARG A 194 20.17 -52.71 30.03
N ILE A 195 18.93 -52.55 29.60
CA ILE A 195 17.94 -51.66 30.21
C ILE A 195 16.85 -52.52 30.85
N GLY A 196 16.51 -52.20 32.10
CA GLY A 196 15.41 -52.81 32.84
C GLY A 196 15.68 -54.21 33.40
N ARG A 197 16.89 -54.76 33.25
CA ARG A 197 17.31 -56.00 33.95
C ARG A 197 18.81 -56.03 34.23
N ASN A 198 19.23 -56.68 35.32
CA ASN A 198 20.62 -57.09 35.52
C ASN A 198 20.84 -58.59 35.26
N LYS A 199 22.08 -59.07 35.46
CA LYS A 199 22.46 -60.49 35.32
C LYS A 199 21.77 -61.41 36.34
N LEU A 200 21.45 -60.90 37.53
CA LEU A 200 20.75 -61.66 38.58
C LEU A 200 19.24 -61.78 38.31
N ASN A 201 18.78 -61.35 37.12
CA ASN A 201 17.38 -61.30 36.76
C ASN A 201 16.56 -60.43 37.72
N ASN A 202 17.12 -59.30 38.15
CA ASN A 202 16.37 -58.27 38.86
C ASN A 202 15.87 -57.25 37.84
N TYR A 203 14.55 -57.15 37.74
CA TYR A 203 13.86 -56.40 36.70
C TYR A 203 13.32 -55.08 37.21
N PHE A 204 13.42 -54.04 36.39
CA PHE A 204 12.79 -52.75 36.67
C PHE A 204 11.28 -52.82 36.46
N GLU A 205 10.52 -52.19 37.35
CA GLU A 205 9.08 -51.97 37.20
C GLU A 205 8.86 -50.46 37.08
N GLY A 206 8.30 -50.00 35.96
CA GLY A 206 8.13 -48.57 35.70
C GLY A 206 8.17 -48.22 34.22
N SER A 207 8.38 -46.95 33.90
CA SER A 207 8.60 -46.45 32.54
C SER A 207 10.01 -45.90 32.38
N ILE A 208 10.62 -46.09 31.21
CA ILE A 208 11.95 -45.56 30.86
C ILE A 208 11.85 -44.86 29.50
N ASP A 209 12.56 -43.74 29.36
CA ASP A 209 12.58 -42.88 28.18
C ASP A 209 13.96 -42.24 27.94
N ASP A 210 14.26 -41.86 26.68
CA ASP A 210 15.41 -41.06 26.23
C ASP A 210 16.79 -41.48 26.81
N ILE A 211 17.15 -42.76 26.65
CA ILE A 211 18.44 -43.27 27.13
C ILE A 211 19.57 -42.87 26.18
N GLY A 212 20.55 -42.10 26.66
CA GLY A 212 21.71 -41.67 25.90
C GLY A 212 23.03 -42.12 26.51
N ILE A 213 24.02 -42.46 25.69
CA ILE A 213 25.32 -42.99 26.12
C ILE A 213 26.44 -42.30 25.36
N TRP A 214 27.44 -41.78 26.08
CA TRP A 214 28.60 -41.10 25.52
C TRP A 214 29.92 -41.68 26.04
N ASN A 215 30.96 -41.64 25.22
CA ASN A 215 32.35 -41.98 25.57
C ASN A 215 33.16 -40.77 26.09
N ARG A 216 32.48 -39.79 26.67
CA ARG A 216 33.08 -38.61 27.29
C ARG A 216 32.22 -38.12 28.44
N VAL A 217 32.78 -37.20 29.22
CA VAL A 217 32.02 -36.42 30.21
C VAL A 217 31.21 -35.34 29.47
N LEU A 218 29.89 -35.34 29.67
CA LEU A 218 29.04 -34.21 29.27
C LEU A 218 29.20 -33.05 30.26
N THR A 219 29.19 -31.81 29.77
CA THR A 219 29.22 -30.63 30.64
C THR A 219 27.90 -30.43 31.38
N GLN A 220 27.91 -29.60 32.43
CA GLN A 220 26.69 -29.22 33.15
C GLN A 220 25.65 -28.58 32.22
N GLU A 221 26.09 -27.78 31.25
CA GLU A 221 25.23 -27.14 30.25
C GLU A 221 24.60 -28.15 29.29
N GLU A 222 25.37 -29.14 28.84
CA GLU A 222 24.88 -30.22 27.99
C GLU A 222 23.86 -31.10 28.73
N ILE A 223 24.13 -31.41 30.01
CA ILE A 223 23.21 -32.16 30.89
C ILE A 223 21.93 -31.36 31.15
N ALA A 224 22.06 -30.05 31.40
CA ALA A 224 20.91 -29.16 31.54
C ALA A 224 20.11 -29.04 30.24
N GLY A 225 20.77 -29.04 29.07
CA GLY A 225 20.12 -29.05 27.76
C GLY A 225 19.33 -30.33 27.49
N LEU A 226 19.87 -31.50 27.89
CA LEU A 226 19.16 -32.78 27.80
C LEU A 226 17.95 -32.83 28.75
N PHE A 227 18.07 -32.29 29.96
CA PHE A 227 16.95 -32.16 30.90
C PHE A 227 15.87 -31.20 30.40
N ASN A 228 16.28 -30.02 29.92
CA ASN A 228 15.42 -28.96 29.40
C ASN A 228 15.03 -29.18 27.94
N SER A 229 15.16 -30.41 27.40
CA SER A 229 14.65 -30.76 26.07
C SER A 229 13.12 -30.75 26.08
N VAL A 230 12.53 -29.58 26.28
CA VAL A 230 11.10 -29.32 26.12
C VAL A 230 10.81 -29.40 24.64
N ASN A 231 9.72 -30.07 24.29
CA ASN A 231 9.20 -30.06 22.93
C ASN A 231 8.82 -28.60 22.57
N ASP A 232 9.72 -27.84 21.95
CA ASP A 232 9.55 -26.41 21.58
C ASP A 232 8.30 -26.15 20.71
N ASN A 233 7.60 -27.18 20.24
CA ASN A 233 6.34 -27.08 19.51
C ASN A 233 5.08 -27.03 20.41
N LEU A 234 5.21 -27.23 21.74
CA LEU A 234 4.07 -27.15 22.66
C LEU A 234 3.79 -25.71 23.12
N TYR A 235 4.82 -24.87 23.23
CA TYR A 235 4.71 -23.55 23.84
C TYR A 235 5.21 -22.44 22.91
N THR A 236 4.48 -21.34 22.90
CA THR A 236 4.85 -20.08 22.26
C THR A 236 5.48 -19.17 23.31
N LEU A 237 6.62 -18.57 22.99
CA LEU A 237 7.32 -17.63 23.87
C LEU A 237 6.56 -16.29 23.94
N ILE A 238 6.35 -15.78 25.16
CA ILE A 238 5.70 -14.49 25.45
C ILE A 238 6.60 -13.72 26.45
N PRO A 239 7.71 -13.11 26.01
CA PRO A 239 8.71 -12.51 26.92
C PRO A 239 8.18 -11.32 27.73
N ASP A 240 7.19 -10.60 27.19
CA ASP A 240 6.63 -9.43 27.85
C ASP A 240 5.59 -9.86 28.89
N SER A 241 5.94 -9.70 30.17
CA SER A 241 5.07 -10.02 31.30
C SER A 241 3.71 -9.30 31.28
N LYS A 242 3.60 -8.12 30.64
CA LYS A 242 2.33 -7.40 30.50
C LYS A 242 1.49 -8.05 29.41
N PHE A 243 2.11 -8.47 28.31
CA PHE A 243 1.39 -9.22 27.29
C PHE A 243 0.87 -10.55 27.85
N GLU A 244 1.72 -11.31 28.54
CA GLU A 244 1.33 -12.59 29.18
C GLU A 244 0.22 -12.38 30.22
N GLN A 245 0.33 -11.36 31.08
CA GLN A 245 -0.71 -11.05 32.07
C GLN A 245 -2.08 -10.79 31.40
N ILE A 246 -2.13 -10.11 30.25
CA ILE A 246 -3.39 -9.91 29.54
C ILE A 246 -3.96 -11.22 29.00
N LEU A 247 -3.10 -12.11 28.50
CA LEU A 247 -3.53 -13.44 28.04
C LEU A 247 -4.11 -14.25 29.21
N ILE A 248 -3.51 -14.16 30.41
CA ILE A 248 -4.05 -14.74 31.65
C ILE A 248 -5.39 -14.09 32.01
N ASP A 249 -5.48 -12.76 31.98
CA ASP A 249 -6.71 -12.01 32.33
C ASP A 249 -7.88 -12.34 31.37
N PHE A 250 -7.56 -12.66 30.11
CA PHE A 250 -8.53 -13.13 29.12
C PHE A 250 -8.87 -14.63 29.22
N GLY A 251 -8.21 -15.37 30.12
CA GLY A 251 -8.33 -16.83 30.22
C GLY A 251 -7.80 -17.59 29.01
N ILE A 252 -7.01 -16.92 28.16
CA ILE A 252 -6.29 -17.54 27.04
C ILE A 252 -5.07 -18.30 27.57
N ASP A 253 -4.48 -17.82 28.66
CA ASP A 253 -3.50 -18.51 29.48
C ASP A 253 -4.11 -18.91 30.85
N ASP A 254 -3.58 -19.96 31.47
CA ASP A 254 -3.98 -20.52 32.77
C ASP A 254 -2.78 -20.74 33.70
N GLY A 255 -1.57 -20.44 33.20
CA GLY A 255 -0.33 -20.45 33.95
C GLY A 255 -0.14 -19.21 34.82
N THR A 256 0.98 -19.22 35.56
CA THR A 256 1.57 -18.00 36.11
C THR A 256 2.37 -17.29 35.03
N ILE A 257 2.68 -16.00 35.21
CA ILE A 257 3.66 -15.30 34.35
C ILE A 257 5.00 -16.05 34.37
N ASP A 258 5.28 -16.85 33.34
CA ASP A 258 6.48 -17.65 33.18
C ASP A 258 7.16 -17.46 31.80
N GLY A 259 6.65 -16.52 31.00
CA GLY A 259 7.20 -16.08 29.73
C GLY A 259 6.77 -16.94 28.54
N ARG A 260 5.74 -17.77 28.67
CA ARG A 260 5.32 -18.71 27.61
C ARG A 260 3.85 -19.14 27.78
N ILE A 261 3.24 -19.57 26.67
CA ILE A 261 1.87 -20.05 26.63
C ILE A 261 1.76 -21.31 25.79
N LEU A 262 0.85 -22.23 26.11
CA LEU A 262 0.61 -23.42 25.29
C LEU A 262 0.09 -23.02 23.89
N THR A 263 0.83 -23.33 22.83
CA THR A 263 0.53 -22.92 21.44
C THR A 263 -0.86 -23.40 20.97
N SER A 264 -1.32 -24.55 21.45
CA SER A 264 -2.66 -25.07 21.14
C SER A 264 -3.81 -24.22 21.70
N ARG A 265 -3.55 -23.30 22.63
CA ARG A 265 -4.57 -22.38 23.18
C ARG A 265 -4.75 -21.12 22.36
N ILE A 266 -3.73 -20.71 21.61
CA ILE A 266 -3.74 -19.48 20.79
C ILE A 266 -4.06 -19.75 19.32
N ASN A 267 -3.97 -21.00 18.86
CA ASN A 267 -4.12 -21.38 17.45
C ASN A 267 -5.54 -21.14 16.86
N THR A 268 -6.57 -20.99 17.70
CA THR A 268 -7.96 -20.72 17.32
C THR A 268 -8.41 -19.29 17.59
N ILE A 269 -7.56 -18.45 18.19
CA ILE A 269 -7.92 -17.09 18.56
C ILE A 269 -7.97 -16.22 17.29
N GLU A 270 -9.17 -15.77 16.94
CA GLU A 270 -9.38 -14.94 15.75
C GLU A 270 -9.28 -13.44 16.04
N ASN A 271 -9.48 -13.00 17.28
CA ASN A 271 -9.49 -11.59 17.65
C ASN A 271 -8.75 -11.40 18.96
N LEU A 272 -7.82 -10.44 18.98
CA LEU A 272 -7.03 -10.11 20.17
C LEU A 272 -6.96 -8.60 20.36
N TYR A 273 -7.39 -8.12 21.53
CA TYR A 273 -7.44 -6.70 21.87
C TYR A 273 -6.60 -6.44 23.13
N VAL A 274 -5.37 -5.97 22.94
CA VAL A 274 -4.36 -5.77 23.99
C VAL A 274 -3.94 -4.29 24.07
N SER A 275 -4.85 -3.38 23.70
CA SER A 275 -4.60 -1.93 23.70
C SER A 275 -4.41 -1.36 25.11
N ASN A 276 -3.70 -0.23 25.23
CA ASN A 276 -3.56 0.53 26.49
C ASN A 276 -3.11 -0.33 27.69
N SER A 277 -2.12 -1.19 27.46
CA SER A 277 -1.69 -2.18 28.46
C SER A 277 -0.20 -2.11 28.80
N SER A 278 0.48 -1.05 28.36
CA SER A 278 1.91 -0.82 28.59
C SER A 278 2.82 -1.95 28.07
N ILE A 279 2.39 -2.65 27.01
CA ILE A 279 3.18 -3.70 26.36
C ILE A 279 4.32 -3.04 25.59
N THR A 280 5.52 -3.61 25.69
CA THR A 280 6.71 -3.15 24.96
C THR A 280 7.17 -4.16 23.90
N ASP A 281 6.83 -5.45 24.06
CA ASP A 281 7.15 -6.53 23.12
C ASP A 281 5.93 -7.46 22.89
N LEU A 282 5.57 -7.68 21.63
CA LEU A 282 4.51 -8.61 21.21
C LEU A 282 5.06 -9.92 20.62
N THR A 283 6.32 -10.26 20.89
CA THR A 283 6.88 -11.57 20.54
C THR A 283 5.94 -12.69 20.99
N GLY A 284 5.70 -13.64 20.07
CA GLY A 284 4.73 -14.73 20.21
C GLY A 284 3.43 -14.49 19.43
N ILE A 285 3.11 -13.24 19.07
CA ILE A 285 1.92 -12.94 18.25
C ILE A 285 1.91 -13.67 16.90
N GLN A 286 3.08 -14.02 16.38
CA GLN A 286 3.26 -14.76 15.13
C GLN A 286 2.61 -16.15 15.15
N ASP A 287 2.42 -16.74 16.34
CA ASP A 287 1.87 -18.09 16.48
C ASP A 287 0.35 -18.11 16.66
N PHE A 288 -0.30 -16.94 16.72
CA PHE A 288 -1.76 -16.80 16.64
C PHE A 288 -2.23 -17.02 15.20
N ALA A 289 -2.22 -18.29 14.77
CA ALA A 289 -2.40 -18.70 13.38
C ALA A 289 -3.76 -18.34 12.78
N ALA A 290 -4.82 -18.26 13.59
CA ALA A 290 -6.18 -17.91 13.15
C ALA A 290 -6.49 -16.41 13.25
N LEU A 291 -5.54 -15.56 13.65
CA LEU A 291 -5.79 -14.15 13.97
C LEU A 291 -6.26 -13.35 12.75
N LYS A 292 -7.45 -12.77 12.87
CA LYS A 292 -8.09 -11.89 11.88
C LYS A 292 -8.09 -10.43 12.32
N LYS A 293 -8.19 -10.17 13.63
CA LYS A 293 -8.17 -8.81 14.17
C LYS A 293 -7.18 -8.67 15.32
N LEU A 294 -6.31 -7.68 15.21
CA LEU A 294 -5.37 -7.32 16.27
C LEU A 294 -5.51 -5.84 16.59
N ASP A 295 -5.81 -5.53 17.84
CA ASP A 295 -5.65 -4.18 18.40
C ASP A 295 -4.57 -4.20 19.47
N CYS A 296 -3.43 -3.61 19.15
CA CYS A 296 -2.31 -3.38 20.05
C CYS A 296 -2.00 -1.89 20.21
N SER A 297 -3.01 -1.03 20.00
CA SER A 297 -2.86 0.43 20.07
C SER A 297 -2.57 0.95 21.48
N GLN A 298 -2.03 2.16 21.59
CA GLN A 298 -1.76 2.84 22.88
C GLN A 298 -0.82 2.02 23.79
N ASN A 299 0.23 1.45 23.22
CA ASN A 299 1.27 0.72 23.93
C ASN A 299 2.63 1.41 23.73
N SER A 300 3.72 0.72 24.02
CA SER A 300 5.10 1.23 23.84
C SER A 300 5.92 0.33 22.91
N LEU A 301 5.26 -0.24 21.89
CA LEU A 301 5.89 -1.13 20.92
C LEU A 301 6.91 -0.39 20.05
N THR A 302 8.13 -0.90 20.01
CA THR A 302 9.20 -0.43 19.11
C THR A 302 9.26 -1.23 17.82
N ALA A 303 8.81 -2.48 17.85
CA ALA A 303 8.69 -3.38 16.71
C ALA A 303 7.38 -4.17 16.79
N LEU A 304 6.88 -4.58 15.63
CA LEU A 304 5.71 -5.44 15.50
C LEU A 304 5.94 -6.40 14.34
N ASN A 305 6.05 -7.69 14.65
CA ASN A 305 6.22 -8.73 13.64
C ASN A 305 4.93 -9.55 13.53
N ILE A 306 4.21 -9.35 12.44
CA ILE A 306 2.94 -10.02 12.10
C ILE A 306 3.04 -10.88 10.83
N SER A 307 4.27 -11.23 10.44
CA SER A 307 4.56 -11.88 9.16
C SER A 307 3.92 -13.26 8.98
N LYS A 308 3.55 -13.94 10.08
CA LYS A 308 2.85 -15.24 10.06
C LYS A 308 1.33 -15.12 10.20
N ASN A 309 0.78 -13.94 10.51
CA ASN A 309 -0.66 -13.73 10.68
C ASN A 309 -1.35 -13.45 9.33
N ALA A 310 -1.30 -14.42 8.41
CA ALA A 310 -1.74 -14.25 7.02
C ALA A 310 -3.25 -13.97 6.86
N PHE A 311 -4.06 -14.32 7.87
CA PHE A 311 -5.51 -14.10 7.87
C PHE A 311 -5.93 -12.74 8.46
N LEU A 312 -4.97 -11.89 8.85
CA LEU A 312 -5.26 -10.60 9.46
C LEU A 312 -6.02 -9.69 8.47
N THR A 313 -7.26 -9.33 8.81
CA THR A 313 -8.11 -8.41 8.03
C THR A 313 -8.13 -7.01 8.64
N SER A 314 -7.91 -6.88 9.94
CA SER A 314 -7.87 -5.60 10.65
C SER A 314 -6.67 -5.52 11.59
N LEU A 315 -5.89 -4.45 11.46
CA LEU A 315 -4.78 -4.13 12.36
C LEU A 315 -4.90 -2.70 12.89
N SER A 316 -4.92 -2.58 14.22
CA SER A 316 -4.75 -1.31 14.94
C SER A 316 -3.49 -1.36 15.78
N CYS A 317 -2.46 -0.62 15.36
CA CYS A 317 -1.18 -0.49 16.08
C CYS A 317 -0.82 0.99 16.30
N ASN A 318 -1.81 1.88 16.25
CA ASN A 318 -1.66 3.31 16.45
C ASN A 318 -1.25 3.69 17.88
N ASN A 319 -0.66 4.88 18.06
CA ASN A 319 -0.12 5.37 19.34
C ASN A 319 0.89 4.38 19.94
N ASN A 320 1.93 4.07 19.17
CA ASN A 320 3.10 3.30 19.59
C ASN A 320 4.37 4.08 19.19
N ILE A 321 5.53 3.43 19.23
CA ILE A 321 6.82 4.02 18.82
C ILE A 321 7.49 3.22 17.70
N LEU A 322 6.67 2.63 16.81
CA LEU A 322 7.15 1.82 15.68
C LEU A 322 7.93 2.70 14.69
N ALA A 323 9.17 2.31 14.41
CA ALA A 323 9.99 2.95 13.37
C ALA A 323 9.75 2.31 11.98
N THR A 324 9.33 1.05 11.95
CA THR A 324 9.01 0.30 10.73
C THR A 324 7.78 -0.57 10.96
N LEU A 325 7.05 -0.87 9.89
CA LEU A 325 5.92 -1.79 9.90
C LEU A 325 5.87 -2.52 8.56
N ASP A 326 6.03 -3.85 8.59
CA ASP A 326 5.91 -4.70 7.41
C ASP A 326 4.54 -5.40 7.43
N VAL A 327 3.70 -5.07 6.44
CA VAL A 327 2.37 -5.66 6.22
C VAL A 327 2.32 -6.50 4.93
N SER A 328 3.47 -6.81 4.32
CA SER A 328 3.56 -7.47 3.01
C SER A 328 3.02 -8.91 3.00
N LYS A 329 2.90 -9.54 4.18
CA LYS A 329 2.36 -10.89 4.35
C LYS A 329 0.89 -10.92 4.76
N ASN A 330 0.27 -9.76 4.96
CA ASN A 330 -1.09 -9.62 5.45
C ASN A 330 -2.00 -9.11 4.32
N SER A 331 -2.03 -9.83 3.19
CA SER A 331 -2.76 -9.41 1.98
C SER A 331 -4.28 -9.32 2.14
N ALA A 332 -4.82 -9.96 3.19
CA ALA A 332 -6.23 -9.90 3.56
C ALA A 332 -6.63 -8.62 4.31
N LEU A 333 -5.68 -7.74 4.67
CA LEU A 333 -5.98 -6.49 5.37
C LEU A 333 -6.96 -5.62 4.57
N ASP A 334 -8.12 -5.35 5.16
CA ASP A 334 -9.08 -4.35 4.68
C ASP A 334 -9.03 -3.05 5.51
N THR A 335 -8.49 -3.13 6.73
CA THR A 335 -8.40 -2.02 7.68
C THR A 335 -7.02 -1.98 8.32
N LEU A 336 -6.31 -0.86 8.16
CA LEU A 336 -5.02 -0.62 8.79
C LEU A 336 -5.01 0.76 9.48
N SER A 337 -4.77 0.75 10.79
CA SER A 337 -4.59 1.95 11.62
C SER A 337 -3.22 1.90 12.30
N CYS A 338 -2.29 2.72 11.82
CA CYS A 338 -0.93 2.84 12.33
C CYS A 338 -0.53 4.30 12.64
N TYR A 339 -1.53 5.19 12.80
CA TYR A 339 -1.30 6.60 13.10
C TYR A 339 -0.59 6.83 14.45
N THR A 340 0.10 7.96 14.60
CA THR A 340 0.92 8.30 15.79
C THR A 340 1.95 7.20 16.06
N ASN A 341 2.91 7.08 15.15
CA ASN A 341 4.10 6.23 15.27
C ASN A 341 5.33 7.03 14.80
N ARG A 342 6.43 6.36 14.46
CA ARG A 342 7.67 6.96 13.93
C ARG A 342 8.01 6.41 12.54
N LEU A 343 7.00 5.98 11.77
CA LEU A 343 7.20 5.39 10.46
C LEU A 343 7.74 6.43 9.49
N THR A 344 8.82 6.11 8.78
CA THR A 344 9.36 6.92 7.69
C THR A 344 8.92 6.42 6.32
N VAL A 345 8.55 5.14 6.23
CA VAL A 345 8.06 4.45 5.04
C VAL A 345 6.92 3.53 5.45
N LEU A 346 5.93 3.42 4.58
CA LEU A 346 4.85 2.43 4.68
C LEU A 346 4.55 1.90 3.29
N ASP A 347 4.76 0.59 3.08
CA ASP A 347 4.41 -0.09 1.82
C ASP A 347 3.13 -0.89 2.01
N VAL A 348 2.09 -0.51 1.26
CA VAL A 348 0.75 -1.14 1.28
C VAL A 348 0.36 -1.75 -0.06
N LYS A 349 1.30 -1.89 -1.01
CA LYS A 349 1.00 -2.32 -2.39
C LYS A 349 0.39 -3.71 -2.47
N THR A 350 0.75 -4.59 -1.54
CA THR A 350 0.25 -5.97 -1.48
C THR A 350 -1.13 -6.08 -0.84
N ASN A 351 -1.56 -5.06 -0.08
CA ASN A 351 -2.81 -5.04 0.69
C ASN A 351 -3.95 -4.50 -0.17
N THR A 352 -4.19 -5.15 -1.32
CA THR A 352 -5.16 -4.72 -2.35
C THR A 352 -6.61 -4.70 -1.85
N ALA A 353 -6.90 -5.39 -0.74
CA ALA A 353 -8.21 -5.39 -0.09
C ALA A 353 -8.48 -4.16 0.81
N LEU A 354 -7.47 -3.29 1.03
CA LEU A 354 -7.61 -2.12 1.92
C LEU A 354 -8.76 -1.20 1.49
N LYS A 355 -9.67 -0.98 2.45
CA LYS A 355 -10.78 -0.02 2.39
C LYS A 355 -10.54 1.18 3.29
N LYS A 356 -9.88 0.95 4.44
CA LYS A 356 -9.53 1.99 5.40
C LYS A 356 -8.05 1.96 5.70
N LEU A 357 -7.36 3.06 5.41
CA LEU A 357 -5.97 3.28 5.80
C LEU A 357 -5.87 4.56 6.62
N ASP A 358 -5.40 4.45 7.85
CA ASP A 358 -5.02 5.59 8.70
C ASP A 358 -3.55 5.47 9.12
N CYS A 359 -2.68 6.24 8.48
CA CYS A 359 -1.25 6.29 8.73
C CYS A 359 -0.76 7.69 9.13
N GLY A 360 -1.67 8.57 9.59
CA GLY A 360 -1.34 9.94 9.96
C GLY A 360 -0.37 10.06 11.14
N SER A 361 0.11 11.27 11.43
CA SER A 361 1.03 11.55 12.55
C SER A 361 2.26 10.62 12.54
N ASN A 362 2.88 10.48 11.37
CA ASN A 362 4.11 9.73 11.13
C ASN A 362 5.16 10.64 10.45
N GLN A 363 6.30 10.08 10.07
CA GLN A 363 7.38 10.79 9.36
C GLN A 363 7.46 10.36 7.89
N ILE A 364 6.33 9.92 7.31
CA ILE A 364 6.25 9.42 5.93
C ILE A 364 6.43 10.57 4.95
N THR A 365 7.37 10.41 4.02
CA THR A 365 7.67 11.41 2.97
C THR A 365 7.02 11.09 1.63
N SER A 366 6.69 9.83 1.38
CA SER A 366 6.00 9.35 0.18
C SER A 366 5.07 8.20 0.54
N LEU A 367 3.87 8.19 -0.05
CA LEU A 367 2.88 7.14 0.14
C LEU A 367 2.32 6.73 -1.23
N ASP A 368 2.45 5.45 -1.57
CA ASP A 368 1.91 4.86 -2.81
C ASP A 368 0.70 3.99 -2.48
N VAL A 369 -0.49 4.49 -2.84
CA VAL A 369 -1.77 3.81 -2.67
C VAL A 369 -2.37 3.34 -4.00
N SER A 370 -1.56 3.25 -5.06
CA SER A 370 -2.04 2.99 -6.42
C SER A 370 -2.74 1.63 -6.57
N GLN A 371 -2.36 0.64 -5.75
CA GLN A 371 -2.93 -0.71 -5.74
C GLN A 371 -4.16 -0.85 -4.83
N ASN A 372 -4.41 0.12 -3.95
CA ASN A 372 -5.48 0.07 -2.95
C ASN A 372 -6.77 0.72 -3.52
N THR A 373 -7.23 0.20 -4.66
CA THR A 373 -8.35 0.77 -5.43
C THR A 373 -9.70 0.72 -4.69
N ALA A 374 -9.80 -0.13 -3.66
CA ALA A 374 -10.97 -0.26 -2.79
C ALA A 374 -11.00 0.76 -1.62
N LEU A 375 -10.00 1.63 -1.48
CA LEU A 375 -9.95 2.63 -0.40
C LEU A 375 -11.17 3.56 -0.44
N THR A 376 -11.92 3.58 0.66
CA THR A 376 -13.00 4.54 0.94
C THR A 376 -12.55 5.61 1.93
N PHE A 377 -11.60 5.30 2.80
CA PHE A 377 -11.01 6.22 3.77
C PHE A 377 -9.49 6.22 3.67
N LEU A 378 -8.90 7.41 3.54
CA LEU A 378 -7.46 7.62 3.65
C LEU A 378 -7.17 8.76 4.62
N GLY A 379 -6.55 8.42 5.75
CA GLY A 379 -5.93 9.35 6.68
C GLY A 379 -4.41 9.29 6.56
N CYS A 380 -3.79 10.35 6.05
CA CYS A 380 -2.34 10.50 5.95
C CYS A 380 -1.90 11.89 6.45
N ASN A 381 -2.64 12.45 7.40
CA ASN A 381 -2.40 13.77 7.97
C ASN A 381 -1.10 13.85 8.77
N THR A 382 -0.64 15.07 9.07
CA THR A 382 0.46 15.35 9.99
C THR A 382 1.68 14.46 9.67
N SER A 383 2.05 14.44 8.40
CA SER A 383 3.16 13.66 7.86
C SER A 383 4.13 14.60 7.14
N GLN A 384 4.99 14.08 6.27
CA GLN A 384 5.97 14.88 5.51
C GLN A 384 5.77 14.75 3.99
N LEU A 385 4.54 14.45 3.56
CA LEU A 385 4.22 14.23 2.14
C LEU A 385 4.38 15.52 1.34
N THR A 386 5.12 15.45 0.24
CA THR A 386 5.24 16.53 -0.74
C THR A 386 4.33 16.32 -1.95
N THR A 387 3.94 15.06 -2.21
CA THR A 387 3.04 14.65 -3.28
C THR A 387 2.12 13.55 -2.79
N LEU A 388 0.94 13.44 -3.41
CA LEU A 388 -0.02 12.37 -3.16
C LEU A 388 -0.79 12.09 -4.46
N ASP A 389 -0.62 10.90 -5.03
CA ASP A 389 -1.35 10.45 -6.21
C ASP A 389 -2.54 9.58 -5.80
N LEU A 390 -3.74 9.98 -6.24
CA LEU A 390 -5.02 9.35 -5.91
C LEU A 390 -5.81 8.93 -7.16
N ASN A 391 -5.17 8.93 -8.33
CA ASN A 391 -5.85 8.72 -9.61
C ASN A 391 -6.60 7.39 -9.72
N THR A 392 -6.15 6.34 -9.02
CA THR A 392 -6.77 5.00 -9.05
C THR A 392 -7.76 4.77 -7.90
N ASN A 393 -7.75 5.61 -6.86
CA ASN A 393 -8.57 5.44 -5.65
C ASN A 393 -9.98 6.05 -5.82
N THR A 394 -10.69 5.64 -6.87
CA THR A 394 -12.00 6.19 -7.27
C THR A 394 -13.13 5.95 -6.25
N ALA A 395 -12.95 5.00 -5.34
CA ALA A 395 -13.88 4.68 -4.26
C ALA A 395 -13.77 5.61 -3.03
N LEU A 396 -12.80 6.53 -3.00
CA LEU A 396 -12.58 7.39 -1.82
C LEU A 396 -13.80 8.26 -1.51
N THR A 397 -14.25 8.21 -0.26
CA THR A 397 -15.32 9.06 0.29
C THR A 397 -14.78 10.08 1.29
N LEU A 398 -13.71 9.75 2.02
CA LEU A 398 -13.05 10.65 2.97
C LEU A 398 -11.54 10.66 2.75
N LEU A 399 -10.99 11.87 2.55
CA LEU A 399 -9.57 12.13 2.51
C LEU A 399 -9.17 13.10 3.62
N ASP A 400 -8.28 12.68 4.52
CA ASP A 400 -7.58 13.56 5.45
C ASP A 400 -6.07 13.56 5.15
N CYS A 401 -5.62 14.61 4.44
CA CYS A 401 -4.23 14.85 4.10
C CYS A 401 -3.70 16.17 4.69
N ARG A 402 -4.35 16.69 5.75
CA ARG A 402 -3.95 17.94 6.42
C ARG A 402 -2.53 17.89 6.98
N GLU A 403 -1.92 19.05 7.20
CA GLU A 403 -0.61 19.18 7.85
C GLU A 403 0.49 18.37 7.14
N ASN A 404 0.60 18.57 5.83
CA ASN A 404 1.66 18.02 5.00
C ASN A 404 2.39 19.17 4.26
N LYS A 405 3.15 18.85 3.22
CA LYS A 405 3.86 19.80 2.36
C LYS A 405 3.40 19.71 0.91
N LEU A 406 2.13 19.36 0.69
CA LEU A 406 1.57 19.22 -0.65
C LEU A 406 1.50 20.59 -1.34
N THR A 407 2.04 20.68 -2.54
CA THR A 407 1.94 21.88 -3.40
C THR A 407 0.81 21.77 -4.43
N ASN A 408 0.37 20.53 -4.71
CA ASN A 408 -0.75 20.22 -5.59
C ASN A 408 -1.53 19.03 -5.01
N LEU A 409 -2.83 19.00 -5.28
CA LEU A 409 -3.74 17.91 -4.92
C LEU A 409 -4.78 17.74 -6.04
N ASN A 410 -4.65 16.66 -6.81
CA ASN A 410 -5.62 16.31 -7.83
C ASN A 410 -6.63 15.30 -7.29
N VAL A 411 -7.91 15.71 -7.21
CA VAL A 411 -9.03 14.88 -6.75
C VAL A 411 -10.11 14.67 -7.80
N ALA A 412 -9.80 14.95 -9.08
CA ALA A 412 -10.78 14.92 -10.17
C ALA A 412 -11.42 13.54 -10.39
N ASN A 413 -10.67 12.46 -10.12
CA ASN A 413 -11.15 11.08 -10.25
C ASN A 413 -11.86 10.55 -9.00
N ASN A 414 -11.76 11.23 -7.86
CA ASN A 414 -12.33 10.81 -6.59
C ASN A 414 -13.76 11.37 -6.45
N THR A 415 -14.61 11.10 -7.45
CA THR A 415 -15.96 11.71 -7.57
C THR A 415 -16.92 11.31 -6.45
N SER A 416 -16.56 10.32 -5.64
CA SER A 416 -17.31 9.84 -4.47
C SER A 416 -16.95 10.56 -3.17
N LEU A 417 -15.99 11.51 -3.18
CA LEU A 417 -15.57 12.26 -1.99
C LEU A 417 -16.73 13.07 -1.41
N THR A 418 -17.05 12.79 -0.14
CA THR A 418 -18.00 13.53 0.70
C THR A 418 -17.28 14.47 1.66
N GLU A 419 -16.06 14.12 2.09
CA GLU A 419 -15.26 14.91 3.02
C GLU A 419 -13.80 15.05 2.56
N LEU A 420 -13.30 16.29 2.53
CA LEU A 420 -11.93 16.61 2.15
C LEU A 420 -11.28 17.54 3.19
N TYR A 421 -10.26 17.04 3.88
CA TYR A 421 -9.42 17.81 4.81
C TYR A 421 -8.01 17.92 4.22
N CYS A 422 -7.67 19.09 3.71
CA CYS A 422 -6.37 19.39 3.09
C CYS A 422 -5.70 20.64 3.69
N GLN A 423 -6.15 21.08 4.87
CA GLN A 423 -5.62 22.28 5.52
C GLN A 423 -4.15 22.16 5.93
N SER A 424 -3.48 23.30 6.11
CA SER A 424 -2.06 23.36 6.50
C SER A 424 -1.16 22.63 5.49
N ASN A 425 -1.31 22.96 4.21
CA ASN A 425 -0.45 22.51 3.11
C ASN A 425 0.10 23.74 2.37
N GLN A 426 0.61 23.57 1.15
CA GLN A 426 1.17 24.63 0.31
C GLN A 426 0.43 24.70 -1.04
N LEU A 427 -0.86 24.37 -1.06
CA LEU A 427 -1.66 24.32 -2.29
C LEU A 427 -1.87 25.75 -2.83
N THR A 428 -1.58 25.96 -4.11
CA THR A 428 -1.85 27.23 -4.82
C THR A 428 -3.16 27.21 -5.60
N ASN A 429 -3.64 26.03 -5.94
CA ASN A 429 -4.92 25.79 -6.61
C ASN A 429 -5.58 24.53 -6.05
N LEU A 430 -6.90 24.44 -6.20
CA LEU A 430 -7.69 23.29 -5.83
C LEU A 430 -8.95 23.22 -6.70
N ASP A 431 -8.97 22.32 -7.68
CA ASP A 431 -10.16 22.02 -8.49
C ASP A 431 -10.95 20.87 -7.87
N ILE A 432 -12.17 21.17 -7.43
CA ILE A 432 -13.13 20.21 -6.88
C ILE A 432 -14.42 20.14 -7.69
N SER A 433 -14.41 20.64 -8.93
CA SER A 433 -15.58 20.71 -9.82
C SER A 433 -16.21 19.35 -10.15
N LYS A 434 -15.43 18.26 -10.02
CA LYS A 434 -15.87 16.88 -10.24
C LYS A 434 -16.44 16.22 -8.98
N ASN A 435 -16.13 16.72 -7.79
CA ASN A 435 -16.54 16.14 -6.50
C ASN A 435 -17.94 16.65 -6.12
N LYS A 436 -18.94 16.35 -6.95
CA LYS A 436 -20.30 16.92 -6.83
C LYS A 436 -21.06 16.51 -5.57
N VAL A 437 -20.63 15.42 -4.93
CA VAL A 437 -21.20 14.90 -3.68
C VAL A 437 -20.42 15.38 -2.44
N LEU A 438 -19.47 16.30 -2.59
CA LEU A 438 -18.68 16.84 -1.48
C LEU A 438 -19.58 17.65 -0.53
N GLU A 439 -19.64 17.23 0.72
CA GLU A 439 -20.45 17.83 1.79
C GLU A 439 -19.62 18.75 2.67
N PHE A 440 -18.34 18.41 2.89
CA PHE A 440 -17.43 19.18 3.73
C PHE A 440 -16.05 19.37 3.11
N LEU A 441 -15.58 20.62 3.09
CA LEU A 441 -14.24 21.01 2.64
C LEU A 441 -13.50 21.81 3.72
N ASN A 442 -12.27 21.38 4.06
CA ASN A 442 -11.34 22.22 4.79
C ASN A 442 -10.03 22.37 4.02
N CYS A 443 -9.85 23.51 3.39
CA CYS A 443 -8.65 23.91 2.65
C CYS A 443 -7.94 25.12 3.29
N SER A 444 -8.22 25.40 4.57
CA SER A 444 -7.62 26.51 5.31
C SER A 444 -6.09 26.41 5.41
N LYS A 445 -5.39 27.52 5.66
CA LYS A 445 -3.93 27.54 5.81
C LYS A 445 -3.20 26.94 4.61
N ASN A 446 -3.54 27.41 3.41
CA ASN A 446 -2.88 27.10 2.15
C ASN A 446 -2.45 28.41 1.46
N GLN A 447 -2.15 28.36 0.16
CA GLN A 447 -1.74 29.50 -0.65
C GLN A 447 -2.71 29.72 -1.83
N LEU A 448 -3.99 29.36 -1.65
CA LEU A 448 -5.00 29.46 -2.70
C LEU A 448 -5.27 30.93 -3.03
N THR A 449 -5.26 31.29 -4.32
CA THR A 449 -5.63 32.63 -4.82
C THR A 449 -7.08 32.70 -5.28
N ASN A 450 -7.66 31.56 -5.65
CA ASN A 450 -9.06 31.44 -6.03
C ASN A 450 -9.65 30.12 -5.52
N LEU A 451 -10.96 30.12 -5.31
CA LEU A 451 -11.71 28.92 -4.99
C LEU A 451 -13.14 29.03 -5.54
N ASP A 452 -13.52 28.05 -6.35
CA ASP A 452 -14.86 27.94 -6.91
C ASP A 452 -15.52 26.65 -6.43
N VAL A 453 -16.65 26.79 -5.71
CA VAL A 453 -17.45 25.68 -5.23
C VAL A 453 -18.86 25.63 -5.86
N SER A 454 -19.09 26.38 -6.93
CA SER A 454 -20.38 26.47 -7.62
C SER A 454 -20.89 25.12 -8.14
N ALA A 455 -19.99 24.20 -8.49
CA ALA A 455 -20.33 22.84 -8.90
C ALA A 455 -20.70 21.90 -7.73
N ASN A 456 -20.31 22.24 -6.49
CA ASN A 456 -20.49 21.41 -5.30
C ASN A 456 -21.84 21.73 -4.62
N THR A 457 -22.93 21.42 -5.32
CA THR A 457 -24.31 21.81 -4.95
C THR A 457 -24.85 21.21 -3.64
N VAL A 458 -24.16 20.21 -3.08
CA VAL A 458 -24.53 19.60 -1.78
C VAL A 458 -23.64 20.07 -0.61
N LEU A 459 -22.65 20.92 -0.86
CA LEU A 459 -21.69 21.37 0.15
C LEU A 459 -22.39 22.13 1.28
N VAL A 460 -22.17 21.70 2.53
CA VAL A 460 -22.75 22.28 3.75
C VAL A 460 -21.71 22.83 4.71
N GLY A 461 -20.42 22.54 4.50
CA GLY A 461 -19.32 23.07 5.30
C GLY A 461 -18.11 23.43 4.47
N ILE A 462 -17.54 24.61 4.70
CA ILE A 462 -16.33 25.09 4.06
C ILE A 462 -15.47 25.94 5.00
N TYR A 463 -14.22 25.55 5.17
CA TYR A 463 -13.18 26.36 5.80
C TYR A 463 -12.08 26.65 4.78
N CYS A 464 -11.98 27.91 4.35
CA CYS A 464 -10.95 28.39 3.44
C CYS A 464 -10.19 29.60 4.00
N ASN A 465 -10.27 29.82 5.31
CA ASN A 465 -9.54 30.87 6.01
C ASN A 465 -8.02 30.72 5.91
N SER A 466 -7.29 31.82 6.10
CA SER A 466 -5.82 31.83 6.06
C SER A 466 -5.27 31.33 4.71
N ASN A 467 -5.77 31.92 3.62
CA ASN A 467 -5.29 31.71 2.25
C ASN A 467 -4.91 33.08 1.65
N GLN A 468 -4.74 33.14 0.32
CA GLN A 468 -4.43 34.35 -0.43
C GLN A 468 -5.57 34.68 -1.41
N LEU A 469 -6.82 34.32 -1.06
CA LEU A 469 -7.94 34.40 -1.98
C LEU A 469 -8.17 35.85 -2.44
N THR A 470 -8.30 36.04 -3.75
CA THR A 470 -8.77 37.28 -4.40
C THR A 470 -10.23 37.12 -4.85
N SER A 471 -10.64 35.88 -5.13
CA SER A 471 -12.01 35.52 -5.48
C SER A 471 -12.46 34.24 -4.79
N LEU A 472 -13.72 34.21 -4.37
CA LEU A 472 -14.38 33.04 -3.80
C LEU A 472 -15.80 32.94 -4.37
N ASN A 473 -16.14 31.82 -5.01
CA ASN A 473 -17.47 31.58 -5.54
C ASN A 473 -18.20 30.50 -4.74
N LEU A 474 -19.13 30.92 -3.87
CA LEU A 474 -20.00 30.09 -3.04
C LEU A 474 -21.41 29.92 -3.64
N LYS A 475 -21.67 30.44 -4.85
CA LYS A 475 -22.98 30.41 -5.51
C LYS A 475 -23.31 29.02 -6.05
N ASN A 476 -23.60 28.10 -5.14
CA ASN A 476 -23.84 26.68 -5.42
C ASN A 476 -25.31 26.27 -5.23
N GLY A 477 -26.22 27.22 -5.03
CA GLY A 477 -27.63 26.97 -4.75
C GLY A 477 -27.91 26.50 -3.31
N ASN A 478 -26.91 26.52 -2.42
CA ASN A 478 -27.00 25.97 -1.07
C ASN A 478 -26.72 27.00 0.04
N ASN A 479 -26.76 28.30 -0.28
CA ASN A 479 -26.50 29.42 0.64
C ASN A 479 -27.15 29.28 2.03
N ALA A 480 -28.38 28.77 2.15
CA ALA A 480 -29.07 28.66 3.43
C ALA A 480 -28.70 27.42 4.26
N LYS A 481 -27.98 26.44 3.69
CA LYS A 481 -27.67 25.16 4.34
C LYS A 481 -26.25 25.07 4.88
N PHE A 482 -25.40 26.08 4.66
CA PHE A 482 -24.07 26.09 5.25
C PHE A 482 -24.15 26.19 6.77
N GLY A 483 -23.64 25.16 7.47
CA GLY A 483 -23.55 25.11 8.93
C GLY A 483 -22.17 25.48 9.47
N TYR A 484 -21.14 25.36 8.65
CA TYR A 484 -19.74 25.55 9.04
C TYR A 484 -19.03 26.40 8.00
N LEU A 485 -18.68 27.64 8.36
CA LEU A 485 -18.07 28.60 7.45
C LEU A 485 -16.90 29.29 8.12
N ASN A 486 -15.82 29.52 7.39
CA ASN A 486 -14.76 30.43 7.79
C ASN A 486 -13.94 30.87 6.57
N PHE A 487 -13.98 32.16 6.27
CA PHE A 487 -13.30 32.78 5.14
C PHE A 487 -12.31 33.87 5.56
N ILE A 488 -12.10 34.07 6.87
CA ILE A 488 -11.24 35.14 7.41
C ILE A 488 -9.76 34.94 7.07
N ASN A 489 -8.92 35.95 7.28
CA ASN A 489 -7.49 35.93 6.97
C ASN A 489 -7.21 35.65 5.48
N ASN A 490 -8.01 36.25 4.59
CA ASN A 490 -7.80 36.36 3.16
C ASN A 490 -7.76 37.87 2.79
N PRO A 491 -6.66 38.57 3.09
CA PRO A 491 -6.63 40.04 3.07
C PRO A 491 -6.93 40.65 1.69
N ASN A 492 -6.69 39.91 0.60
CA ASN A 492 -6.90 40.37 -0.78
C ASN A 492 -8.30 40.02 -1.32
N LEU A 493 -9.16 39.37 -0.53
CA LEU A 493 -10.50 38.97 -0.96
C LEU A 493 -11.42 40.19 -0.91
N ASN A 494 -11.90 40.64 -2.08
CA ASN A 494 -12.79 41.79 -2.18
C ASN A 494 -14.26 41.41 -2.37
N CYS A 495 -14.52 40.27 -3.01
CA CYS A 495 -15.86 39.81 -3.32
C CYS A 495 -15.99 38.30 -3.11
N ILE A 496 -17.05 37.92 -2.41
CA ILE A 496 -17.48 36.54 -2.21
C ILE A 496 -18.81 36.40 -2.94
N GLN A 497 -18.81 35.61 -4.00
CA GLN A 497 -20.02 35.39 -4.80
C GLN A 497 -20.92 34.40 -4.08
N VAL A 498 -22.17 34.77 -3.85
CA VAL A 498 -23.15 34.00 -3.09
C VAL A 498 -24.49 33.89 -3.84
N ASP A 499 -25.39 33.01 -3.41
CA ASP A 499 -26.73 32.92 -4.00
C ASP A 499 -27.63 34.10 -3.56
N ASP A 500 -27.51 34.52 -2.30
CA ASP A 500 -28.25 35.64 -1.69
C ASP A 500 -27.33 36.48 -0.80
N ALA A 501 -26.97 37.67 -1.29
CA ALA A 501 -26.12 38.62 -0.58
C ALA A 501 -26.76 39.14 0.71
N THR A 502 -28.09 39.39 0.72
CA THR A 502 -28.80 39.92 1.90
C THR A 502 -28.83 38.88 3.02
N PHE A 503 -29.09 37.61 2.67
CA PHE A 503 -29.00 36.51 3.62
C PHE A 503 -27.57 36.39 4.18
N SER A 504 -26.57 36.45 3.31
CA SER A 504 -25.16 36.28 3.68
C SER A 504 -24.66 37.40 4.58
N ASP A 505 -25.00 38.66 4.29
CA ASP A 505 -24.69 39.80 5.16
C ASP A 505 -25.31 39.65 6.55
N LYS A 506 -26.56 39.16 6.63
CA LYS A 506 -27.25 38.98 7.91
C LYS A 506 -26.66 37.85 8.76
N ASN A 507 -26.35 36.71 8.14
CA ASN A 507 -26.02 35.48 8.86
C ASN A 507 -24.51 35.20 8.94
N TRP A 508 -23.71 35.75 8.03
CA TRP A 508 -22.28 35.43 7.87
C TRP A 508 -21.38 36.67 7.99
N ALA A 509 -21.87 37.76 8.60
CA ALA A 509 -21.13 39.01 8.75
C ALA A 509 -19.73 38.81 9.36
N THR A 510 -19.58 37.88 10.29
CA THR A 510 -18.32 37.61 11.02
C THR A 510 -17.43 36.57 10.34
N GLN A 511 -17.82 36.02 9.20
CA GLN A 511 -17.13 34.89 8.56
C GLN A 511 -16.11 35.31 7.50
N LYS A 512 -15.99 36.61 7.20
CA LYS A 512 -15.09 37.17 6.18
C LYS A 512 -14.26 38.32 6.73
N ASP A 513 -13.18 38.66 6.04
CA ASP A 513 -12.42 39.88 6.32
C ASP A 513 -13.24 41.15 6.01
N ALA A 514 -12.82 42.28 6.60
CA ALA A 514 -13.49 43.56 6.39
C ALA A 514 -13.39 44.08 4.95
N THR A 515 -12.38 43.66 4.19
CA THR A 515 -12.15 44.00 2.78
C THR A 515 -13.13 43.29 1.83
N ALA A 516 -13.62 42.11 2.23
CA ALA A 516 -14.53 41.33 1.41
C ALA A 516 -15.98 41.83 1.51
N SER A 517 -16.76 41.67 0.45
CA SER A 517 -18.20 41.89 0.40
C SER A 517 -18.91 40.67 -0.16
N TYR A 518 -20.18 40.45 0.23
CA TYR A 518 -21.01 39.41 -0.39
C TYR A 518 -21.76 40.03 -1.57
N ASP A 519 -21.71 39.39 -2.74
CA ASP A 519 -22.48 39.81 -3.92
C ASP A 519 -23.02 38.59 -4.67
N THR A 520 -24.14 38.76 -5.37
CA THR A 520 -24.65 37.73 -6.29
C THR A 520 -23.89 37.66 -7.61
N ASN A 521 -23.11 38.70 -7.94
CA ASN A 521 -22.27 38.80 -9.11
C ASN A 521 -20.95 39.55 -8.81
N CYS A 522 -19.84 38.82 -8.68
CA CYS A 522 -18.52 39.42 -8.49
C CYS A 522 -17.84 39.89 -9.78
N ALA A 523 -18.46 39.73 -10.96
CA ALA A 523 -17.86 40.14 -12.25
C ALA A 523 -17.64 41.66 -12.38
N SER A 524 -18.16 42.47 -11.45
CA SER A 524 -17.85 43.89 -11.35
C SER A 524 -16.48 44.18 -10.71
N TYR A 525 -15.80 43.18 -10.14
CA TYR A 525 -14.55 43.35 -9.42
C TYR A 525 -13.33 42.85 -10.19
N TYR A 526 -13.46 41.83 -11.05
CA TYR A 526 -12.36 41.27 -11.83
C TYR A 526 -12.84 40.77 -13.21
N THR A 527 -11.90 40.59 -14.13
CA THR A 527 -12.10 39.87 -15.39
C THR A 527 -11.18 38.67 -15.44
N GLU A 528 -11.65 37.58 -16.05
CA GLU A 528 -10.83 36.40 -16.33
C GLU A 528 -9.83 36.72 -17.47
N ILE A 529 -8.62 36.21 -17.35
CA ILE A 529 -7.50 36.30 -18.29
C ILE A 529 -6.93 34.87 -18.47
N PRO A 530 -7.59 34.00 -19.25
CA PRO A 530 -7.27 32.57 -19.30
C PRO A 530 -5.92 32.25 -19.97
N ASP A 531 -5.38 33.15 -20.81
CA ASP A 531 -4.06 32.99 -21.39
C ASP A 531 -2.99 33.47 -20.41
N SER A 532 -2.21 32.54 -19.86
CA SER A 532 -1.14 32.85 -18.92
C SER A 532 -0.07 33.78 -19.52
N ASN A 533 0.13 33.81 -20.84
CA ASN A 533 1.08 34.75 -21.43
C ASN A 533 0.49 36.18 -21.50
N PHE A 534 -0.84 36.32 -21.63
CA PHE A 534 -1.50 37.61 -21.56
C PHE A 534 -1.38 38.17 -20.13
N GLU A 535 -1.73 37.37 -19.13
CA GLU A 535 -1.60 37.77 -17.72
C GLU A 535 -0.13 38.06 -17.35
N GLN A 536 0.82 37.19 -17.75
CA GLN A 536 2.24 37.43 -17.50
C GLN A 536 2.71 38.75 -18.11
N LYS A 537 2.24 39.10 -19.32
CA LYS A 537 2.57 40.38 -19.94
C LYS A 537 2.01 41.57 -19.15
N LEU A 538 0.80 41.45 -18.57
CA LEU A 538 0.23 42.48 -17.69
C LEU A 538 1.03 42.63 -16.39
N ILE A 539 1.56 41.53 -15.84
CA ILE A 539 2.47 41.53 -14.68
C ILE A 539 3.78 42.24 -15.03
N ASP A 540 4.38 41.90 -16.17
CA ASP A 540 5.65 42.50 -16.63
C ASP A 540 5.51 44.02 -16.86
N LEU A 541 4.32 44.47 -17.25
CA LEU A 541 3.96 45.89 -17.40
C LEU A 541 3.63 46.58 -16.07
N GLY A 542 3.53 45.83 -14.96
CA GLY A 542 3.14 46.34 -13.65
C GLY A 542 1.66 46.75 -13.55
N ILE A 543 0.82 46.30 -14.49
CA ILE A 543 -0.64 46.50 -14.46
C ILE A 543 -1.28 45.47 -13.52
N ASP A 544 -0.78 44.24 -13.59
CA ASP A 544 -1.16 43.18 -12.68
C ASP A 544 -0.11 43.06 -11.55
N THR A 545 -0.59 43.03 -10.30
CA THR A 545 0.24 43.07 -9.11
C THR A 545 0.00 41.90 -8.16
N ASP A 546 -1.00 41.05 -8.42
CA ASP A 546 -1.33 39.90 -7.56
C ASP A 546 -0.83 38.56 -8.12
N GLY A 547 -0.14 38.59 -9.26
CA GLY A 547 0.62 37.47 -9.81
C GLY A 547 -0.23 36.54 -10.68
N LEU A 548 0.41 35.54 -11.29
CA LEU A 548 -0.20 34.71 -12.33
C LEU A 548 -1.31 33.79 -11.77
N ASN A 549 -2.57 34.23 -11.83
CA ASN A 549 -3.73 33.60 -11.21
C ASN A 549 -4.95 33.39 -12.15
N GLY A 550 -4.82 33.79 -13.41
CA GLY A 550 -5.85 33.72 -14.46
C GLY A 550 -6.86 34.87 -14.42
N LYS A 551 -6.66 35.93 -13.63
CA LYS A 551 -7.63 37.02 -13.44
C LYS A 551 -6.93 38.34 -13.18
N ILE A 552 -7.62 39.43 -13.48
CA ILE A 552 -7.16 40.76 -13.10
C ILE A 552 -8.31 41.63 -12.57
N THR A 553 -8.03 42.42 -11.53
CA THR A 553 -9.01 43.33 -10.94
C THR A 553 -9.39 44.43 -11.94
N ILE A 554 -10.70 44.69 -12.12
CA ILE A 554 -11.19 45.71 -13.08
C ILE A 554 -10.64 47.11 -12.76
N ALA A 555 -10.40 47.41 -11.47
CA ALA A 555 -9.77 48.64 -11.05
C ALA A 555 -8.38 48.87 -11.68
N ASN A 556 -7.58 47.80 -11.87
CA ASN A 556 -6.23 47.90 -12.44
C ASN A 556 -6.26 48.26 -13.93
N ILE A 557 -7.31 47.83 -14.65
CA ILE A 557 -7.39 47.93 -16.12
C ILE A 557 -8.32 49.04 -16.62
N SER A 558 -9.28 49.47 -15.81
CA SER A 558 -10.35 50.42 -16.21
C SER A 558 -9.84 51.81 -16.64
N SER A 559 -8.62 52.18 -16.24
CA SER A 559 -7.98 53.46 -16.58
C SER A 559 -6.88 53.35 -17.66
N ILE A 560 -6.56 52.12 -18.11
CA ILE A 560 -5.48 51.89 -19.08
C ILE A 560 -5.91 52.36 -20.46
N THR A 561 -5.14 53.30 -21.03
CA THR A 561 -5.42 53.90 -22.35
C THR A 561 -4.48 53.41 -23.44
N ASN A 562 -3.33 52.84 -23.10
CA ASN A 562 -2.36 52.28 -24.04
C ASN A 562 -1.85 50.95 -23.48
N LEU A 563 -1.92 49.90 -24.29
CA LEU A 563 -1.52 48.57 -23.90
C LEU A 563 -0.64 47.93 -25.00
N ASP A 564 0.61 47.63 -24.65
CA ASP A 564 1.56 46.93 -25.52
C ASP A 564 1.72 45.48 -25.07
N LEU A 565 1.06 44.58 -25.82
CA LEU A 565 1.09 43.13 -25.70
C LEU A 565 1.95 42.48 -26.80
N SER A 566 2.76 43.25 -27.53
CA SER A 566 3.49 42.74 -28.67
C SER A 566 4.52 41.67 -28.28
N ASN A 567 4.81 40.74 -29.19
CA ASN A 567 5.88 39.73 -29.07
C ASN A 567 5.81 38.89 -27.79
N SER A 568 4.59 38.58 -27.31
CA SER A 568 4.37 37.97 -25.99
C SER A 568 3.82 36.54 -26.07
N ASN A 569 3.79 35.94 -27.27
CA ASN A 569 3.34 34.56 -27.49
C ASN A 569 1.86 34.28 -27.10
N ILE A 570 1.02 35.33 -27.08
CA ILE A 570 -0.38 35.27 -26.63
C ILE A 570 -1.26 34.60 -27.69
N LYS A 571 -2.15 33.69 -27.28
CA LYS A 571 -3.10 32.97 -28.14
C LYS A 571 -4.54 33.43 -27.93
N ASP A 572 -4.87 33.93 -26.76
CA ASP A 572 -6.21 34.37 -26.38
C ASP A 572 -6.16 35.71 -25.62
N LEU A 573 -7.00 36.66 -26.03
CA LEU A 573 -7.14 37.99 -25.39
C LEU A 573 -8.48 38.14 -24.66
N THR A 574 -9.15 37.03 -24.30
CA THR A 574 -10.30 37.05 -23.40
C THR A 574 -9.99 37.89 -22.15
N GLY A 575 -10.90 38.82 -21.82
CA GLY A 575 -10.76 39.83 -20.78
C GLY A 575 -10.38 41.22 -21.29
N ILE A 576 -9.89 41.34 -22.54
CA ILE A 576 -9.59 42.64 -23.17
C ILE A 576 -10.82 43.55 -23.28
N GLU A 577 -12.02 42.97 -23.32
CA GLU A 577 -13.29 43.70 -23.35
C GLU A 577 -13.51 44.62 -22.14
N ASN A 578 -12.83 44.34 -21.01
CA ASN A 578 -12.93 45.14 -19.77
C ASN A 578 -11.90 46.29 -19.72
N PHE A 579 -11.01 46.41 -20.71
CA PHE A 579 -10.13 47.57 -20.89
C PHE A 579 -10.91 48.70 -21.57
N THR A 580 -11.89 49.26 -20.87
CA THR A 580 -12.88 50.19 -21.44
C THR A 580 -12.30 51.55 -21.84
N ALA A 581 -11.17 51.96 -21.26
CA ALA A 581 -10.48 53.21 -21.59
C ALA A 581 -9.45 53.08 -22.73
N LEU A 582 -9.29 51.90 -23.32
CA LEU A 582 -8.21 51.59 -24.25
C LEU A 582 -8.32 52.39 -25.57
N ASN A 583 -7.31 53.22 -25.86
CA ASN A 583 -7.17 54.01 -27.09
C ASN A 583 -6.16 53.36 -28.06
N ILE A 584 -5.11 52.74 -27.53
CA ILE A 584 -4.04 52.11 -28.34
C ILE A 584 -3.84 50.68 -27.84
N LEU A 585 -3.93 49.72 -28.76
CA LEU A 585 -3.61 48.32 -28.51
C LEU A 585 -2.54 47.86 -29.50
N ASP A 586 -1.39 47.46 -29.00
CA ASP A 586 -0.42 46.68 -29.77
C ASP A 586 -0.49 45.22 -29.32
N CYS A 587 -0.99 44.34 -30.18
CA CYS A 587 -0.96 42.90 -29.96
C CYS A 587 -0.21 42.17 -31.08
N SER A 588 0.74 42.87 -31.74
CA SER A 588 1.50 42.34 -32.86
C SER A 588 2.45 41.19 -32.48
N ASN A 589 2.78 40.35 -33.46
CA ASN A 589 3.70 39.20 -33.33
C ASN A 589 3.31 38.24 -32.19
N ASN A 590 2.04 37.83 -32.17
CA ASN A 590 1.48 36.85 -31.25
C ASN A 590 0.88 35.66 -32.04
N GLN A 591 0.10 34.80 -31.40
CA GLN A 591 -0.50 33.60 -31.98
C GLN A 591 -2.04 33.69 -32.09
N LEU A 592 -2.60 34.90 -32.16
CA LEU A 592 -4.04 35.11 -32.22
C LEU A 592 -4.63 34.61 -33.54
N THR A 593 -5.59 33.69 -33.47
CA THR A 593 -6.35 33.22 -34.65
C THR A 593 -7.68 33.96 -34.82
N SER A 594 -8.19 34.52 -33.73
CA SER A 594 -9.33 35.42 -33.74
C SER A 594 -9.13 36.52 -32.69
N LEU A 595 -9.78 37.67 -32.89
CA LEU A 595 -9.73 38.77 -31.95
C LEU A 595 -11.07 39.50 -31.92
N ASP A 596 -11.65 39.66 -30.73
CA ASP A 596 -12.87 40.45 -30.54
C ASP A 596 -12.59 41.73 -29.75
N LEU A 597 -12.84 42.88 -30.37
CA LEU A 597 -12.66 44.22 -29.79
C LEU A 597 -13.97 45.01 -29.80
N SER A 598 -15.11 44.33 -29.93
CA SER A 598 -16.44 44.97 -30.02
C SER A 598 -16.83 45.80 -28.78
N LYS A 599 -16.14 45.59 -27.64
CA LYS A 599 -16.37 46.34 -26.40
C LYS A 599 -15.36 47.46 -26.17
N ASN A 600 -14.27 47.52 -26.92
CA ASN A 600 -13.25 48.56 -26.80
C ASN A 600 -13.64 49.79 -27.63
N THR A 601 -14.68 50.50 -27.19
CA THR A 601 -15.33 51.59 -27.95
C THR A 601 -14.46 52.84 -28.11
N ASN A 602 -13.39 52.97 -27.32
CA ASN A 602 -12.46 54.11 -27.38
C ASN A 602 -11.25 53.87 -28.30
N LEU A 603 -11.11 52.66 -28.87
CA LEU A 603 -9.92 52.25 -29.61
C LEU A 603 -9.70 53.12 -30.86
N GLN A 604 -8.51 53.72 -30.97
CA GLN A 604 -8.09 54.61 -32.06
C GLN A 604 -6.96 54.01 -32.90
N ILE A 605 -6.06 53.23 -32.29
CA ILE A 605 -4.92 52.61 -32.98
C ILE A 605 -4.83 51.15 -32.58
N LEU A 606 -4.73 50.28 -33.59
CA LEU A 606 -4.59 48.84 -33.42
C LEU A 606 -3.42 48.30 -34.24
N TYR A 607 -2.46 47.65 -33.58
CA TYR A 607 -1.38 46.91 -34.23
C TYR A 607 -1.58 45.41 -34.04
N VAL A 608 -1.91 44.67 -35.10
CA VAL A 608 -2.17 43.21 -35.02
C VAL A 608 -1.31 42.37 -35.97
N LYS A 609 -0.37 42.99 -36.67
CA LYS A 609 0.50 42.32 -37.65
C LYS A 609 1.27 41.16 -36.98
N GLY A 610 1.56 40.11 -37.74
CA GLY A 610 2.36 38.98 -37.24
C GLY A 610 1.56 37.97 -36.42
N ASN A 611 0.22 38.04 -36.46
CA ASN A 611 -0.68 37.03 -35.93
C ASN A 611 -1.31 36.19 -37.07
N PRO A 612 -1.60 34.90 -36.85
CA PRO A 612 -2.33 34.06 -37.79
C PRO A 612 -3.85 34.31 -37.74
N LEU A 613 -4.27 35.59 -37.71
CA LEU A 613 -5.68 35.96 -37.57
C LEU A 613 -6.49 35.51 -38.78
N VAL A 614 -7.61 34.85 -38.54
CA VAL A 614 -8.62 34.48 -39.53
C VAL A 614 -9.85 35.39 -39.42
N TYR A 615 -10.12 35.89 -38.21
CA TYR A 615 -11.28 36.71 -37.90
C TYR A 615 -10.92 37.87 -36.94
N LEU A 616 -11.44 39.06 -37.22
CA LEU A 616 -11.29 40.23 -36.35
C LEU A 616 -12.64 40.93 -36.19
N ASN A 617 -13.12 41.11 -34.96
CA ASN A 617 -14.32 41.89 -34.68
C ASN A 617 -13.96 43.30 -34.23
N LEU A 618 -14.17 44.27 -35.11
CA LEU A 618 -14.03 45.70 -34.86
C LEU A 618 -15.37 46.44 -34.89
N LYS A 619 -16.50 45.73 -34.73
CA LYS A 619 -17.82 46.36 -34.64
C LYS A 619 -18.03 46.96 -33.24
N ASN A 620 -17.30 48.03 -32.94
CA ASN A 620 -17.21 48.66 -31.63
C ASN A 620 -17.84 50.07 -31.59
N GLY A 621 -18.57 50.46 -32.62
CA GLY A 621 -19.17 51.79 -32.76
C GLY A 621 -18.17 52.91 -33.06
N ASN A 622 -16.88 52.61 -33.26
CA ASN A 622 -15.80 53.60 -33.35
C ASN A 622 -15.02 53.56 -34.66
N ASN A 623 -15.47 52.83 -35.68
CA ASN A 623 -14.73 52.70 -36.94
C ASN A 623 -14.40 54.02 -37.65
N GLN A 624 -15.13 55.10 -37.42
CA GLN A 624 -14.78 56.39 -38.02
C GLN A 624 -13.60 57.09 -37.35
N ASN A 625 -13.30 56.74 -36.09
CA ASN A 625 -12.25 57.36 -35.28
C ASN A 625 -10.94 56.55 -35.26
N LEU A 626 -10.91 55.39 -35.94
CA LEU A 626 -9.71 54.58 -36.13
C LEU A 626 -8.73 55.33 -37.02
N ILE A 627 -7.55 55.62 -36.48
CA ILE A 627 -6.43 56.22 -37.21
C ILE A 627 -5.81 55.12 -38.05
N VAL A 628 -5.87 55.27 -39.37
CA VAL A 628 -5.30 54.31 -40.34
C VAL A 628 -4.03 54.86 -40.97
N GLU A 629 -3.09 53.97 -41.29
CA GLU A 629 -1.83 54.38 -41.91
C GLU A 629 -2.06 55.02 -43.29
N SER A 630 -1.59 56.26 -43.50
CA SER A 630 -1.72 56.94 -44.79
C SER A 630 -0.66 56.43 -45.78
N ILE A 631 -1.08 55.56 -46.70
CA ILE A 631 -0.21 55.03 -47.76
C ILE A 631 -0.25 55.98 -48.97
N THR A 632 0.40 57.14 -48.86
CA THR A 632 0.57 58.08 -50.00
C THR A 632 2.00 58.15 -50.54
N SER A 633 2.99 57.50 -49.92
CA SER A 633 4.34 57.36 -50.49
C SER A 633 5.14 56.22 -49.84
N LYS A 634 6.14 55.67 -50.55
CA LYS A 634 6.98 54.51 -50.18
C LYS A 634 7.90 54.70 -48.94
N LYS A 635 7.47 55.47 -47.93
CA LYS A 635 8.02 55.43 -46.57
C LYS A 635 6.85 55.45 -45.59
N ALA A 636 6.52 54.26 -45.08
CA ALA A 636 5.64 54.06 -43.94
C ALA A 636 6.15 54.93 -42.76
N SER A 637 5.36 55.93 -42.37
CA SER A 637 5.48 56.53 -41.05
C SER A 637 4.55 55.71 -40.17
N ALA A 638 5.13 54.95 -39.22
CA ALA A 638 4.48 53.91 -38.43
C ALA A 638 3.50 54.46 -37.38
N THR A 639 2.49 55.21 -37.80
CA THR A 639 1.49 55.82 -36.91
C THR A 639 0.10 55.61 -37.48
N GLY A 640 -0.40 54.37 -37.42
CA GLY A 640 -1.78 54.04 -37.79
C GLY A 640 -2.05 52.54 -37.88
N THR A 641 -3.34 52.19 -37.80
CA THR A 641 -3.86 50.83 -37.93
C THR A 641 -3.63 50.31 -39.34
N SER A 642 -3.13 49.08 -39.46
CA SER A 642 -2.97 48.36 -40.72
C SER A 642 -3.14 46.86 -40.53
N PHE A 643 -3.80 46.22 -41.50
CA PHE A 643 -4.01 44.77 -41.60
C PHE A 643 -3.19 44.14 -42.73
N LEU A 644 -2.32 44.92 -43.39
CA LEU A 644 -1.43 44.42 -44.43
C LEU A 644 -0.41 43.42 -43.88
N GLY A 645 -0.18 42.35 -44.63
CA GLY A 645 0.70 41.26 -44.25
C GLY A 645 0.04 40.15 -43.42
N ILE A 646 -1.28 40.21 -43.20
CA ILE A 646 -2.05 39.17 -42.51
C ILE A 646 -2.80 38.35 -43.54
N THR A 647 -2.08 37.45 -44.22
CA THR A 647 -2.61 36.70 -45.38
C THR A 647 -3.73 35.72 -45.03
N THR A 648 -3.87 35.35 -43.75
CA THR A 648 -4.90 34.44 -43.24
C THR A 648 -6.22 35.13 -42.93
N LEU A 649 -6.26 36.47 -42.86
CA LEU A 649 -7.42 37.21 -42.37
C LEU A 649 -8.54 37.20 -43.40
N GLY A 650 -9.56 36.40 -43.16
CA GLY A 650 -10.71 36.27 -44.05
C GLY A 650 -11.70 37.41 -43.89
N CYS A 651 -12.06 37.77 -42.65
CA CYS A 651 -13.08 38.79 -42.40
C CYS A 651 -12.72 39.72 -41.24
N VAL A 652 -12.95 41.02 -41.46
CA VAL A 652 -12.97 42.04 -40.43
C VAL A 652 -14.39 42.54 -40.26
N LYS A 653 -14.99 42.27 -39.11
CA LYS A 653 -16.34 42.69 -38.77
C LYS A 653 -16.34 44.15 -38.38
N VAL A 654 -17.17 44.96 -39.02
CA VAL A 654 -17.19 46.42 -38.88
C VAL A 654 -18.59 46.96 -38.61
N ASP A 655 -18.66 48.19 -38.14
CA ASP A 655 -19.87 48.97 -37.90
C ASP A 655 -20.58 49.32 -39.21
N ASN A 656 -19.82 49.73 -40.23
CA ASN A 656 -20.32 50.12 -41.55
C ASN A 656 -19.38 49.63 -42.65
N ALA A 657 -19.80 48.59 -43.38
CA ALA A 657 -18.95 47.99 -44.40
C ALA A 657 -18.66 48.95 -45.57
N THR A 658 -19.60 49.84 -45.92
CA THR A 658 -19.42 50.80 -47.01
C THR A 658 -18.33 51.82 -46.68
N TYR A 659 -18.36 52.35 -45.47
CA TYR A 659 -17.34 53.28 -44.97
C TYR A 659 -15.96 52.64 -44.96
N SER A 660 -15.84 51.43 -44.38
CA SER A 660 -14.57 50.71 -44.29
C SER A 660 -14.01 50.35 -45.66
N ASN A 661 -14.84 49.87 -46.60
CA ASN A 661 -14.40 49.60 -47.96
C ASN A 661 -13.92 50.86 -48.71
N THR A 662 -14.47 52.04 -48.38
CA THR A 662 -14.04 53.31 -48.99
C THR A 662 -12.72 53.81 -48.37
N ASN A 663 -12.66 53.89 -47.03
CA ASN A 663 -11.60 54.61 -46.32
C ASN A 663 -10.43 53.71 -45.88
N TRP A 664 -10.64 52.40 -45.78
CA TRP A 664 -9.64 51.43 -45.32
C TRP A 664 -9.19 50.45 -46.42
N SER A 665 -9.63 50.66 -47.67
CA SER A 665 -9.34 49.76 -48.81
C SER A 665 -7.86 49.44 -49.00
N LYS A 666 -6.96 50.34 -48.59
CA LYS A 666 -5.51 50.21 -48.80
C LYS A 666 -4.77 49.52 -47.66
N ILE A 667 -5.43 49.21 -46.54
CA ILE A 667 -4.77 48.68 -45.34
C ILE A 667 -5.09 47.21 -45.07
N LYS A 668 -5.57 46.44 -46.05
CA LYS A 668 -5.83 45.00 -45.94
C LYS A 668 -5.41 44.25 -47.19
N GLU A 669 -5.31 42.93 -47.10
CA GLU A 669 -5.12 42.08 -48.28
C GLU A 669 -6.38 42.08 -49.18
N THR A 670 -6.20 41.67 -50.44
CA THR A 670 -7.31 41.55 -51.39
C THR A 670 -8.28 40.44 -51.02
N THR A 671 -7.81 39.40 -50.31
CA THR A 671 -8.59 38.26 -49.83
C THR A 671 -9.43 38.58 -48.60
N THR A 672 -9.05 39.59 -47.82
CA THR A 672 -9.79 40.02 -46.62
C THR A 672 -11.03 40.83 -46.99
N ILE A 673 -12.17 40.59 -46.35
CA ILE A 673 -13.39 41.39 -46.54
C ILE A 673 -13.76 42.20 -45.29
N TYR A 674 -14.34 43.39 -45.51
CA TYR A 674 -15.05 44.14 -44.46
C TYR A 674 -16.53 43.79 -44.53
N SER A 675 -17.12 43.35 -43.42
CA SER A 675 -18.54 42.97 -43.35
C SER A 675 -19.17 43.38 -42.03
N GLU A 676 -20.46 43.71 -42.03
CA GLU A 676 -21.17 44.02 -40.79
C GLU A 676 -21.60 42.77 -40.02
N THR A 677 -21.66 41.63 -40.71
CA THR A 677 -22.09 40.35 -40.15
C THR A 677 -20.96 39.34 -40.08
N CYS A 678 -19.95 39.46 -40.95
CA CYS A 678 -18.90 38.46 -41.15
C CYS A 678 -19.49 37.03 -41.11
N ALA A 679 -20.63 36.83 -41.79
CA ALA A 679 -21.19 35.50 -41.95
C ALA A 679 -20.08 34.63 -42.51
N LEU A 680 -19.62 33.67 -41.70
CA LEU A 680 -18.62 32.70 -42.08
C LEU A 680 -19.20 31.99 -43.30
N GLY A 681 -18.76 32.42 -44.49
CA GLY A 681 -18.54 31.47 -45.55
C GLY A 681 -17.55 30.48 -44.96
N LEU A 682 -18.06 29.40 -44.37
CA LEU A 682 -17.52 28.11 -44.76
C LEU A 682 -17.44 28.21 -46.28
N GLU A 683 -16.25 28.15 -46.86
CA GLU A 683 -16.22 27.57 -48.18
C GLU A 683 -17.01 26.28 -48.05
N ASP A 684 -18.17 26.25 -48.71
CA ASP A 684 -19.10 25.16 -48.65
C ASP A 684 -18.32 23.98 -49.23
N SER A 685 -17.68 23.21 -48.34
CA SER A 685 -16.81 22.11 -48.72
C SER A 685 -17.53 21.32 -49.78
N GLU A 686 -16.89 20.99 -50.90
CA GLU A 686 -17.50 20.13 -51.93
C GLU A 686 -18.08 18.84 -51.29
N PHE A 687 -17.56 18.42 -50.12
CA PHE A 687 -18.06 17.33 -49.29
C PHE A 687 -19.40 17.59 -48.56
N ASN A 688 -19.78 18.84 -48.31
CA ASN A 688 -21.09 19.19 -47.75
C ASN A 688 -22.22 18.93 -48.76
N LYS A 689 -21.92 19.00 -50.07
CA LYS A 689 -22.87 18.68 -51.15
C LYS A 689 -23.10 17.16 -51.29
N ALA A 690 -22.21 16.33 -50.75
CA ALA A 690 -22.27 14.88 -50.89
C ALA A 690 -23.53 14.28 -50.23
N VAL A 691 -24.38 13.67 -51.05
CA VAL A 691 -25.61 12.98 -50.60
C VAL A 691 -25.41 11.47 -50.75
N VAL A 692 -25.68 10.71 -49.69
CA VAL A 692 -25.66 9.24 -49.72
C VAL A 692 -27.08 8.72 -49.56
N TYR A 693 -27.61 8.03 -50.57
CA TYR A 693 -28.99 7.53 -50.57
C TYR A 693 -29.13 6.20 -51.36
N PRO A 694 -30.10 5.34 -51.04
CA PRO A 694 -30.99 5.42 -49.89
C PRO A 694 -30.23 5.16 -48.58
N ASN A 695 -30.68 5.81 -47.51
CA ASN A 695 -30.18 5.59 -46.16
C ASN A 695 -31.37 5.72 -45.18
N PRO A 696 -31.90 4.62 -44.62
CA PRO A 696 -31.35 3.26 -44.63
C PRO A 696 -31.31 2.56 -46.01
N THR A 697 -30.43 1.57 -46.18
CA THR A 697 -30.23 0.79 -47.42
C THR A 697 -30.38 -0.71 -47.18
N LYS A 698 -30.80 -1.46 -48.22
CA LYS A 698 -30.76 -2.94 -48.25
C LYS A 698 -29.51 -3.51 -48.91
N GLY A 699 -28.54 -2.65 -49.22
CA GLY A 699 -27.27 -3.05 -49.82
C GLY A 699 -26.68 -1.97 -50.71
N GLU A 700 -27.41 -1.50 -51.72
CA GLU A 700 -26.88 -0.52 -52.67
C GLU A 700 -27.08 0.92 -52.19
N ILE A 701 -26.05 1.76 -52.28
CA ILE A 701 -26.11 3.20 -52.01
C ILE A 701 -25.43 4.00 -53.11
N ASN A 702 -26.05 5.12 -53.44
CA ASN A 702 -25.57 6.12 -54.37
C ASN A 702 -24.94 7.29 -53.60
N ILE A 703 -23.78 7.73 -54.06
CA ILE A 703 -23.02 8.89 -53.59
C ILE A 703 -23.16 9.95 -54.68
N LEU A 704 -23.91 11.02 -54.43
CA LEU A 704 -24.16 12.10 -55.39
C LEU A 704 -23.44 13.39 -55.06
N ASN A 705 -23.32 14.23 -56.09
CA ASN A 705 -22.84 15.61 -56.03
C ASN A 705 -21.39 15.75 -55.54
N ILE A 706 -20.59 14.68 -55.64
CA ILE A 706 -19.18 14.73 -55.28
C ILE A 706 -18.32 13.77 -56.12
N ALA A 707 -17.23 14.30 -56.66
CA ALA A 707 -16.18 13.50 -57.29
C ALA A 707 -15.26 12.92 -56.21
N VAL A 708 -15.16 11.60 -56.14
CA VAL A 708 -14.35 10.88 -55.14
C VAL A 708 -13.64 9.71 -55.80
N GLU A 709 -12.40 9.48 -55.39
CA GLU A 709 -11.56 8.40 -55.93
C GLU A 709 -11.80 7.08 -55.19
N LYS A 710 -12.27 7.17 -53.94
CA LYS A 710 -12.36 6.01 -53.05
C LYS A 710 -13.46 6.17 -52.01
N ALA A 711 -14.11 5.06 -51.69
CA ALA A 711 -14.98 4.95 -50.51
C ALA A 711 -14.53 3.78 -49.62
N THR A 712 -14.32 4.02 -48.33
CA THR A 712 -14.01 2.99 -47.34
C THR A 712 -15.11 2.88 -46.31
N VAL A 713 -15.49 1.65 -45.95
CA VAL A 713 -16.63 1.37 -45.08
C VAL A 713 -16.14 0.74 -43.80
N TYR A 714 -16.50 1.33 -42.66
CA TYR A 714 -16.16 0.85 -41.32
C TYR A 714 -17.42 0.46 -40.56
N ASN A 715 -17.32 -0.57 -39.71
CA ASN A 715 -18.41 -0.89 -38.76
C ASN A 715 -18.40 0.07 -37.56
N ALA A 716 -19.40 -0.04 -36.68
CA ALA A 716 -19.51 0.79 -35.48
C ALA A 716 -18.34 0.65 -34.48
N LEU A 717 -17.52 -0.40 -34.59
CA LEU A 717 -16.32 -0.63 -33.78
C LEU A 717 -15.05 -0.03 -34.41
N GLY A 718 -15.16 0.67 -35.56
CA GLY A 718 -14.03 1.26 -36.26
C GLY A 718 -13.20 0.27 -37.08
N GLN A 719 -13.69 -0.96 -37.32
CA GLN A 719 -13.00 -1.95 -38.15
C GLN A 719 -13.34 -1.74 -39.63
N LEU A 720 -12.33 -1.77 -40.50
CA LEU A 720 -12.49 -1.67 -41.94
C LEU A 720 -13.21 -2.92 -42.47
N VAL A 721 -14.34 -2.73 -43.14
CA VAL A 721 -15.20 -3.80 -43.66
C VAL A 721 -15.03 -3.96 -45.17
N LYS A 722 -15.00 -2.84 -45.92
CA LYS A 722 -14.93 -2.87 -47.38
C LYS A 722 -14.30 -1.59 -47.93
N THR A 723 -13.69 -1.68 -49.12
CA THR A 723 -13.10 -0.55 -49.85
C THR A 723 -13.55 -0.61 -51.31
N PHE A 724 -13.88 0.54 -51.87
CA PHE A 724 -14.29 0.73 -53.26
C PHE A 724 -13.39 1.78 -53.91
N SER A 725 -12.91 1.49 -55.12
CA SER A 725 -12.33 2.51 -56.01
C SER A 725 -13.45 3.09 -56.86
N LEU A 726 -13.53 4.40 -56.94
CA LEU A 726 -14.60 5.16 -57.58
C LEU A 726 -14.02 6.00 -58.73
N ASP A 727 -14.87 6.32 -59.71
CA ASP A 727 -14.47 7.14 -60.85
C ASP A 727 -14.44 8.61 -60.41
N SER A 728 -13.24 9.17 -60.28
CA SER A 728 -13.04 10.56 -59.89
C SER A 728 -13.41 11.57 -60.99
N GLY A 729 -13.69 11.11 -62.20
CA GLY A 729 -14.30 11.92 -63.26
C GLY A 729 -15.82 12.06 -63.13
N ASN A 730 -16.47 11.30 -62.23
CA ASN A 730 -17.92 11.27 -62.07
C ASN A 730 -18.33 11.75 -60.66
N THR A 731 -19.30 12.66 -60.59
CA THR A 731 -19.84 13.18 -59.33
C THR A 731 -20.93 12.31 -58.71
N ASN A 732 -21.36 11.26 -59.43
CA ASN A 732 -22.41 10.33 -59.03
C ASN A 732 -21.90 8.89 -59.14
N ASN A 733 -21.57 8.29 -58.00
CA ASN A 733 -21.04 6.93 -57.92
C ASN A 733 -22.00 6.02 -57.15
N THR A 734 -21.96 4.71 -57.39
CA THR A 734 -22.77 3.71 -56.68
C THR A 734 -21.86 2.67 -56.06
N ILE A 735 -22.10 2.32 -54.79
CA ILE A 735 -21.40 1.24 -54.09
C ILE A 735 -22.37 0.21 -53.52
N ASN A 736 -21.96 -1.05 -53.56
CA ASN A 736 -22.78 -2.18 -53.15
C ASN A 736 -22.27 -2.81 -51.83
N LEU A 737 -23.08 -2.62 -50.79
CA LEU A 737 -22.91 -3.13 -49.41
C LEU A 737 -23.75 -4.38 -49.13
N SER A 738 -24.40 -4.97 -50.13
CA SER A 738 -25.19 -6.21 -49.97
C SER A 738 -24.31 -7.32 -49.38
N GLY A 739 -24.87 -8.05 -48.41
CA GLY A 739 -24.16 -9.12 -47.69
C GLY A 739 -23.45 -8.67 -46.40
N LEU A 740 -23.45 -7.38 -46.09
CA LEU A 740 -23.07 -6.92 -44.75
C LEU A 740 -24.24 -7.10 -43.77
N PRO A 741 -23.98 -7.49 -42.50
CA PRO A 741 -25.02 -7.58 -41.48
C PRO A 741 -25.73 -6.24 -41.25
N SER A 742 -27.02 -6.27 -40.91
CA SER A 742 -27.80 -5.09 -40.55
C SER A 742 -27.13 -4.34 -39.39
N GLY A 743 -27.03 -3.01 -39.50
CA GLY A 743 -26.33 -2.19 -38.51
C GLY A 743 -25.89 -0.82 -39.02
N VAL A 744 -25.19 -0.09 -38.15
CA VAL A 744 -24.63 1.24 -38.45
C VAL A 744 -23.21 1.10 -38.98
N TYR A 745 -22.97 1.73 -40.13
CA TYR A 745 -21.67 1.81 -40.78
C TYR A 745 -21.29 3.26 -41.06
N TYR A 746 -19.98 3.50 -41.16
CA TYR A 746 -19.41 4.80 -41.51
C TYR A 746 -18.69 4.67 -42.86
N VAL A 747 -19.18 5.39 -43.86
CA VAL A 747 -18.59 5.44 -45.20
C VAL A 747 -17.74 6.69 -45.31
N TYR A 748 -16.42 6.51 -45.41
CA TYR A 748 -15.47 7.58 -45.66
C TYR A 748 -15.31 7.75 -47.17
N LEU A 749 -15.63 8.94 -47.67
CA LEU A 749 -15.46 9.32 -49.07
C LEU A 749 -14.17 10.13 -49.18
N ILE A 750 -13.26 9.71 -50.05
CA ILE A 750 -11.89 10.19 -50.10
C ILE A 750 -11.57 10.69 -51.52
N ASN A 751 -10.92 11.85 -51.60
CA ASN A 751 -10.35 12.39 -52.82
C ASN A 751 -9.00 13.04 -52.48
N GLN A 752 -7.91 12.52 -53.03
CA GLN A 752 -6.54 12.90 -52.64
C GLN A 752 -6.33 12.84 -51.11
N ASP A 753 -5.90 13.95 -50.49
CA ASP A 753 -5.62 14.05 -49.05
C ASP A 753 -6.85 14.46 -48.22
N ALA A 754 -8.02 14.65 -48.85
CA ALA A 754 -9.25 15.06 -48.18
C ALA A 754 -10.26 13.90 -48.03
N ALA A 755 -10.94 13.87 -46.89
CA ALA A 755 -11.96 12.86 -46.61
C ALA A 755 -13.17 13.45 -45.86
N THR A 756 -14.36 12.91 -46.14
CA THR A 756 -15.58 13.13 -45.33
C THR A 756 -16.18 11.80 -44.92
N VAL A 757 -17.00 11.81 -43.86
CA VAL A 757 -17.68 10.61 -43.38
C VAL A 757 -19.19 10.77 -43.49
N LYS A 758 -19.87 9.72 -43.94
CA LYS A 758 -21.33 9.62 -44.00
C LYS A 758 -21.77 8.38 -43.24
N LYS A 759 -22.67 8.56 -42.26
CA LYS A 759 -23.29 7.45 -41.53
C LYS A 759 -24.32 6.78 -42.43
N VAL A 760 -24.25 5.46 -42.57
CA VAL A 760 -25.17 4.63 -43.35
C VAL A 760 -25.74 3.53 -42.48
N ILE A 761 -27.05 3.31 -42.57
CA ILE A 761 -27.77 2.24 -41.87
C ILE A 761 -28.09 1.16 -42.90
N ILE A 762 -27.63 -0.07 -42.67
CA ILE A 762 -27.99 -1.24 -43.48
C ILE A 762 -29.12 -1.97 -42.74
N GLU A 763 -30.23 -2.21 -43.44
CA GLU A 763 -31.40 -2.97 -42.96
C GLU A 763 -31.34 -4.45 -43.33
#